data_AF-A0A9D5JVE2-F1
#
_entry.id   AF-A0A9D5JVE2-F1
#
_cell.length_a   1.000
_cell.length_b   1.000
_cell.length_c   1.000
_cell.angle_alpha   90.00
_cell.angle_beta   90.00
_cell.angle_gamma   90.00
#
_symmetry.space_group_name_H-M   'P 1'
#
loop_
_entity.id
_entity.type
_entity.pdbx_description
1 polymer ?
#
loop_
_entity_poly.entity_id
_entity_poly.type
_entity_poly.pdbx_seq_one_letter_code
_entity_poly.pdbx_strand_id
1 'polypeptide(L)'
;MNNIYEIEIQYIKELIPNRLYNRLVELGVCTVAQICDIDPDEFLTYQRVGENTATLLKNLRKIITKNPEKLLTTYRKNCFGPVSSYIIDTKTQDIELRFIKEIIPNRLYNRFVELGITRISQIYDINSEDFCKCRGVGPDTVNSLEYLRRRIAENPEQIVTIYHSNCPVMLPHTIRNVEDLSFFEGFKAIITDYFKLKGSTFERDVIFKRYGINEKKSYRLDEIGLYYDRTRERIRQIQDDTQKKLKRLIETGKDKRLNVQLSPICQSKIKGFLATSQKFKIISQKTFLSTISEKYHVKIEACDIAYLNLLLETYKFHAIKFNRSTYYVFEQVYRSKTVTNIFQEITLLLKENVLPLSEFDIVVSLKKRFKKQKIQNELIILALNALEIVEKISMDGQPLYKLQFHQFSSSIDQAFIVLHETHDSLHYNEICKEINSRLKALGSSKRISPEFITPRLASDSRFTPEGRSGKWLLADWGENTGTIKELIVEAIRTYNRPCTMKEIILMVKQQRPDVREKSIYAIIRMNEKIFLKLKNRMYVLREWESLYKDSLVKEASPKLDLSNFDHYLVDIFKSHNTEELSTTEIYNHLVDFGINLAGSTIYTKLKNTRIVNKRKSGKMAYYSLKEGYETLMTTRDSNPKTSKTNLIVNSAKEYLQKYDGVLLLRKLVKLVSTECNVPKATVYKIVAESEDLQKFENSEGKKTVKLQEAPSKPLQPLERNDHNPEIDRIIAEGEGIHIEFKSSLRWDYRQQAANKDLEFEIVKATSAFLNTNGGRLFIGIDDDGNILGLSSDYKTIGKKNKDGFQLQLINVLTKYLTKDYFKFVKISVIDYQGEEICMLQVSKSDVPAFVKKDGKDKFFIRVAASSQSLSVQETVNYIRNHWEN
;
A
#
# COMPACT_ATOMS: atom_id res chain seq x y z
N MET A 1 71.65 21.37 29.89
CA MET A 1 73.11 21.48 30.03
C MET A 1 73.35 22.27 31.29
N ASN A 2 73.87 21.65 32.35
CA ASN A 2 74.19 22.39 33.58
C ASN A 2 75.40 23.27 33.31
N ASN A 3 75.28 24.56 33.64
CA ASN A 3 76.34 25.53 33.53
C ASN A 3 77.47 25.13 34.50
N ILE A 4 78.63 24.70 34.00
CA ILE A 4 79.75 24.23 34.84
C ILE A 4 80.23 25.28 35.85
N TYR A 5 79.96 26.56 35.56
CA TYR A 5 80.33 27.70 36.37
C TYR A 5 79.45 27.87 37.63
N GLU A 6 78.25 27.28 37.66
CA GLU A 6 77.36 27.30 38.83
C GLU A 6 77.67 26.20 39.86
N ILE A 7 78.61 25.30 39.55
CA ILE A 7 78.97 24.19 40.44
C ILE A 7 79.62 24.74 41.71
N GLU A 8 79.13 24.33 42.88
CA GLU A 8 79.77 24.68 44.15
C GLU A 8 81.08 23.91 44.35
N ILE A 9 82.09 24.60 44.88
CA ILE A 9 83.45 24.09 44.98
C ILE A 9 83.56 22.88 45.92
N GLN A 10 82.63 22.74 46.86
CA GLN A 10 82.57 21.59 47.79
C GLN A 10 82.36 20.26 47.06
N TYR A 11 81.58 20.24 45.98
CA TYR A 11 81.29 19.03 45.22
C TYR A 11 82.45 18.59 44.31
N ILE A 12 83.42 19.47 44.09
CA ILE A 12 84.64 19.18 43.32
C ILE A 12 85.89 19.24 44.19
N LYS A 13 85.75 19.14 45.53
CA LYS A 13 86.86 19.21 46.49
C LYS A 13 88.00 18.24 46.16
N GLU A 14 87.72 17.05 45.61
CA GLU A 14 88.76 16.09 45.19
C GLU A 14 89.72 16.65 44.10
N LEU A 15 89.27 17.66 43.33
CA LEU A 15 90.09 18.34 42.33
C LEU A 15 90.84 19.55 42.87
N ILE A 16 90.55 19.96 44.10
CA ILE A 16 91.11 21.16 44.74
C ILE A 16 92.01 20.71 45.90
N PRO A 17 93.33 20.94 45.82
CA PRO A 17 94.23 20.65 46.93
C PRO A 17 93.76 21.34 48.21
N ASN A 18 93.77 20.64 49.36
CA ASN A 18 93.20 21.14 50.62
C ASN A 18 93.69 22.55 51.02
N ARG A 19 94.98 22.83 50.77
CA ARG A 19 95.59 24.15 51.03
C ARG A 19 94.93 25.27 50.22
N LEU A 20 94.60 25.00 48.96
CA LEU A 20 93.90 25.94 48.09
C LEU A 20 92.41 26.00 48.45
N TYR A 21 91.78 24.84 48.71
CA TYR A 21 90.35 24.76 49.06
C TYR A 21 90.01 25.59 50.29
N ASN A 22 90.76 25.41 51.39
CA ASN A 22 90.53 26.15 52.62
C ASN A 22 90.68 27.66 52.40
N ARG A 23 91.64 28.08 51.57
CA ARG A 23 91.86 29.49 51.28
C ARG A 23 90.74 30.09 50.42
N LEU A 24 90.24 29.36 49.43
CA LEU A 24 89.08 29.78 48.63
C LEU A 24 87.84 29.95 49.50
N VAL A 25 87.60 29.02 50.44
CA VAL A 25 86.49 29.12 51.40
C VAL A 25 86.63 30.33 52.33
N GLU A 26 87.83 30.60 52.86
CA GLU A 26 88.11 31.81 53.67
C GLU A 26 87.84 33.12 52.91
N LEU A 27 87.98 33.11 51.59
CA LEU A 27 87.73 34.25 50.71
C LEU A 27 86.28 34.33 50.22
N GLY A 28 85.38 33.46 50.72
CA GLY A 28 83.97 33.45 50.32
C GLY A 28 83.72 32.92 48.91
N VAL A 29 84.67 32.19 48.34
CA VAL A 29 84.54 31.58 47.02
C VAL A 29 83.75 30.28 47.17
N CYS A 30 82.54 30.26 46.61
CA CYS A 30 81.62 29.13 46.75
C CYS A 30 81.41 28.39 45.43
N THR A 31 81.66 29.01 44.28
CA THR A 31 81.35 28.46 42.95
C THR A 31 82.56 28.42 42.00
N VAL A 32 82.47 27.60 40.96
CA VAL A 32 83.48 27.52 39.88
C VAL A 32 83.59 28.85 39.12
N ALA A 33 82.50 29.59 38.94
CA ALA A 33 82.51 30.95 38.37
C ALA A 33 83.45 31.86 39.16
N GLN A 34 83.28 31.90 40.47
CA GLN A 34 84.09 32.74 41.36
C GLN A 34 85.56 32.32 41.39
N ILE A 35 85.89 31.04 41.14
CA ILE A 35 87.29 30.62 40.94
C ILE A 35 87.86 31.21 39.64
N CYS A 36 87.06 31.27 38.58
CA CYS A 36 87.48 31.81 37.29
C CYS A 36 87.69 33.33 37.31
N ASP A 37 86.97 34.04 38.19
CA ASP A 37 87.05 35.50 38.34
C ASP A 37 88.30 35.97 39.11
N ILE A 38 88.97 35.09 39.85
CA ILE A 38 90.18 35.44 40.60
C ILE A 38 91.38 35.53 39.66
N ASP A 39 91.96 36.72 39.53
CA ASP A 39 93.24 36.90 38.86
C ASP A 39 94.37 36.24 39.68
N PRO A 40 95.19 35.36 39.09
CA PRO A 40 96.18 34.61 39.86
C PRO A 40 97.37 35.45 40.33
N ASP A 41 97.65 36.58 39.67
CA ASP A 41 98.72 37.49 40.05
C ASP A 41 98.22 38.47 41.12
N GLU A 42 96.93 38.83 41.10
CA GLU A 42 96.27 39.52 42.21
C GLU A 42 96.16 38.61 43.45
N PHE A 43 95.87 37.32 43.26
CA PHE A 43 95.77 36.33 44.34
C PHE A 43 97.06 36.18 45.15
N LEU A 44 98.24 36.45 44.57
CA LEU A 44 99.52 36.46 45.28
C LEU A 44 99.61 37.58 46.34
N THR A 45 98.89 38.68 46.13
CA THR A 45 98.90 39.83 47.04
C THR A 45 98.02 39.61 48.27
N TYR A 46 97.21 38.54 48.27
CA TYR A 46 96.28 38.24 49.35
C TYR A 46 97.07 37.72 50.56
N GLN A 47 96.70 38.20 51.75
CA GLN A 47 97.38 37.85 53.00
C GLN A 47 97.48 36.32 53.16
N ARG A 48 98.68 35.80 53.45
CA ARG A 48 98.97 34.36 53.63
C ARG A 48 98.84 33.49 52.36
N VAL A 49 98.83 34.08 51.17
CA VAL A 49 99.01 33.35 49.90
C VAL A 49 100.48 33.41 49.48
N GLY A 50 101.13 32.26 49.35
CA GLY A 50 102.49 32.16 48.79
C GLY A 50 102.49 31.68 47.35
N GLU A 51 103.63 31.80 46.65
CA GLU A 51 103.80 31.40 45.23
C GLU A 51 103.27 30.00 44.90
N ASN A 52 103.51 29.04 45.80
CA ASN A 52 103.01 27.68 45.64
C ASN A 52 101.47 27.62 45.62
N THR A 53 100.78 28.43 46.41
CA THR A 53 99.30 28.41 46.49
C THR A 53 98.67 29.09 45.27
N ALA A 54 99.28 30.17 44.76
CA ALA A 54 98.86 30.79 43.50
C ALA A 54 99.09 29.88 42.29
N THR A 55 100.17 29.08 42.31
CA THR A 55 100.42 28.07 41.27
C THR A 55 99.34 26.98 41.26
N LEU A 56 98.85 26.56 42.43
CA LEU A 56 97.71 25.63 42.52
C LEU A 56 96.43 26.22 41.92
N LEU A 57 96.16 27.51 42.13
CA LEU A 57 95.01 28.20 41.53
C LEU A 57 95.13 28.25 39.99
N LYS A 58 96.32 28.59 39.46
CA LYS A 58 96.60 28.57 38.00
C LYS A 58 96.33 27.17 37.41
N ASN A 59 96.76 26.11 38.10
CA ASN A 59 96.53 24.73 37.68
C ASN A 59 95.05 24.34 37.72
N LEU A 60 94.31 24.73 38.77
CA LEU A 60 92.89 24.47 38.90
C LEU A 60 92.08 25.19 37.80
N ARG A 61 92.37 26.48 37.54
CA ARG A 61 91.75 27.23 36.43
C ARG A 61 92.03 26.57 35.08
N LYS A 62 93.24 26.06 34.86
CA LYS A 62 93.60 25.30 33.65
C LYS A 62 92.79 23.99 33.52
N ILE A 63 92.49 23.31 34.62
CA ILE A 63 91.60 22.13 34.60
C ILE A 63 90.17 22.55 34.23
N ILE A 64 89.66 23.63 34.83
CA ILE A 64 88.31 24.16 34.54
C ILE A 64 88.16 24.55 33.06
N THR A 65 89.16 25.23 32.47
CA THR A 65 89.07 25.73 31.09
C THR A 65 89.47 24.72 30.03
N LYS A 66 90.48 23.86 30.29
CA LYS A 66 91.01 22.91 29.29
C LYS A 66 90.49 21.48 29.45
N ASN A 67 89.87 21.13 30.58
CA ASN A 67 89.35 19.78 30.82
C ASN A 67 88.05 19.78 31.66
N PRO A 68 86.96 20.38 31.14
CA PRO A 68 85.69 20.49 31.86
C PRO A 68 85.04 19.12 32.13
N GLU A 69 85.35 18.09 31.34
CA GLU A 69 84.87 16.72 31.55
C GLU A 69 85.37 16.11 32.86
N LYS A 70 86.64 16.37 33.23
CA LYS A 70 87.19 15.91 34.51
C LYS A 70 86.46 16.52 35.70
N LEU A 71 86.10 17.81 35.60
CA LEU A 71 85.33 18.53 36.60
C LEU A 71 83.91 17.99 36.73
N LEU A 72 83.22 17.79 35.61
CA LEU A 72 81.88 17.19 35.56
C LEU A 72 81.87 15.76 36.09
N THR A 73 82.91 14.97 35.82
CA THR A 73 83.03 13.58 36.30
C THR A 73 83.17 13.54 37.82
N THR A 74 84.03 14.38 38.42
CA THR A 74 84.15 14.48 39.89
C THR A 74 82.89 15.02 40.54
N TYR A 75 82.28 16.07 39.96
CA TYR A 75 81.02 16.63 40.44
C TYR A 75 79.91 15.57 40.46
N ARG A 76 79.78 14.78 39.38
CA ARG A 76 78.80 13.68 39.30
C ARG A 76 79.09 12.58 40.32
N LYS A 77 80.35 12.17 40.48
CA LYS A 77 80.76 11.17 41.47
C LYS A 77 80.42 11.57 42.91
N ASN A 78 80.63 12.83 43.27
CA ASN A 78 80.46 13.31 44.66
C ASN A 78 79.03 13.74 44.98
N CYS A 79 78.25 14.16 43.99
CA CYS A 79 76.84 14.48 44.19
C CYS A 79 75.95 13.23 44.23
N PHE A 80 76.38 12.12 43.64
CA PHE A 80 75.52 10.96 43.38
C PHE A 80 76.22 9.67 43.85
N GLY A 81 75.81 9.15 45.02
CA GLY A 81 76.25 7.85 45.58
C GLY A 81 75.84 6.64 44.72
N PRO A 82 76.16 5.39 45.14
CA PRO A 82 75.88 4.20 44.35
C PRO A 82 74.37 4.00 44.11
N VAL A 83 74.04 3.64 42.88
CA VAL A 83 72.70 3.55 42.26
C VAL A 83 71.79 2.44 42.85
N SER A 84 72.22 1.72 43.87
CA SER A 84 71.60 0.45 44.29
C SER A 84 70.39 0.55 45.24
N SER A 85 69.68 1.69 45.33
CA SER A 85 68.58 1.84 46.30
C SER A 85 67.33 2.57 45.81
N TYR A 86 67.14 2.74 44.49
CA TYR A 86 65.87 3.27 43.99
C TYR A 86 64.78 2.19 44.13
N ILE A 87 63.95 2.33 45.17
CA ILE A 87 62.70 1.57 45.29
C ILE A 87 61.80 2.05 44.15
N ILE A 88 61.45 1.14 43.23
CA ILE A 88 60.53 1.45 42.13
C ILE A 88 59.16 1.74 42.74
N ASP A 89 58.63 2.94 42.48
CA ASP A 89 57.27 3.28 42.88
C ASP A 89 56.29 2.37 42.13
N THR A 90 55.45 1.63 42.88
CA THR A 90 54.48 0.68 42.35
C THR A 90 53.49 1.33 41.38
N LYS A 91 53.26 2.65 41.46
CA LYS A 91 52.40 3.40 40.53
C LYS A 91 53.03 3.56 39.14
N THR A 92 54.36 3.48 39.03
CA THR A 92 55.09 3.77 37.78
C THR A 92 55.65 2.53 37.09
N GLN A 93 55.82 1.41 37.81
CA GLN A 93 56.49 0.21 37.32
C GLN A 93 55.93 -0.33 35.98
N ASP A 94 54.61 -0.26 35.79
CA ASP A 94 53.90 -0.83 34.63
C ASP A 94 53.71 0.17 33.48
N ILE A 95 54.17 1.42 33.63
CA ILE A 95 54.07 2.44 32.60
C ILE A 95 54.93 2.05 31.41
N GLU A 96 54.32 2.03 30.23
CA GLU A 96 55.05 1.79 28.98
C GLU A 96 55.80 3.04 28.50
N LEU A 97 57.07 2.86 28.14
CA LEU A 97 57.99 3.94 27.78
C LEU A 97 57.51 4.77 26.58
N ARG A 98 56.75 4.16 25.67
CA ARG A 98 56.24 4.85 24.48
C ARG A 98 55.29 6.01 24.79
N PHE A 99 54.60 5.98 25.95
CA PHE A 99 53.67 7.04 26.36
C PHE A 99 54.36 8.15 27.18
N ILE A 100 55.62 7.95 27.55
CA ILE A 100 56.45 8.92 28.27
C ILE A 100 57.71 9.25 27.48
N LYS A 101 57.69 9.11 26.15
CA LYS A 101 58.85 9.38 25.29
C LYS A 101 59.42 10.80 25.49
N GLU A 102 58.57 11.78 25.80
CA GLU A 102 58.98 13.17 26.02
C GLU A 102 59.94 13.38 27.21
N ILE A 103 59.94 12.48 28.20
CA ILE A 103 60.89 12.54 29.33
C ILE A 103 62.15 11.71 29.07
N ILE A 104 62.19 10.90 28.00
CA ILE A 104 63.29 10.00 27.66
C ILE A 104 64.15 10.63 26.56
N PRO A 105 65.47 10.82 26.76
CA PRO A 105 66.35 11.30 25.70
C PRO A 105 66.28 10.42 24.45
N ASN A 106 66.12 11.02 23.26
CA ASN A 106 65.90 10.26 22.00
C ASN A 106 66.96 9.17 21.73
N ARG A 107 68.24 9.43 22.03
CA ARG A 107 69.32 8.45 21.90
C ARG A 107 69.10 7.23 22.79
N LEU A 108 68.66 7.46 24.03
CA LEU A 108 68.37 6.43 25.01
C LEU A 108 67.09 5.66 24.65
N TYR A 109 66.03 6.37 24.23
CA TYR A 109 64.78 5.76 23.80
C TYR A 109 64.98 4.80 22.63
N ASN A 110 65.75 5.19 21.61
CA ASN A 110 66.04 4.31 20.46
C ASN A 110 66.77 3.02 20.89
N ARG A 111 67.69 3.12 21.86
CA ARG A 111 68.35 1.94 22.43
C ARG A 111 67.40 1.05 23.23
N PHE A 112 66.49 1.63 24.00
CA PHE A 112 65.45 0.85 24.68
C PHE A 112 64.60 0.05 23.68
N VAL A 113 64.20 0.67 22.56
CA VAL A 113 63.46 -0.01 21.50
C VAL A 113 64.27 -1.17 20.89
N GLU A 114 65.55 -0.97 20.59
CA GLU A 114 66.42 -2.02 20.05
C GLU A 114 66.63 -3.19 21.02
N LEU A 115 66.66 -2.91 22.32
CA LEU A 115 66.84 -3.91 23.38
C LEU A 115 65.52 -4.54 23.87
N GLY A 116 64.38 -4.18 23.28
CA GLY A 116 63.06 -4.70 23.67
C GLY A 116 62.56 -4.20 25.02
N ILE A 117 63.10 -3.09 25.51
CA ILE A 117 62.74 -2.46 26.77
C ILE A 117 61.52 -1.57 26.52
N THR A 118 60.40 -1.94 27.16
CA THR A 118 59.08 -1.37 26.88
C THR A 118 58.42 -0.75 28.11
N ARG A 119 58.85 -1.07 29.32
CA ARG A 119 58.27 -0.58 30.59
C ARG A 119 59.30 0.08 31.50
N ILE A 120 58.82 0.90 32.43
CA ILE A 120 59.67 1.55 33.45
C ILE A 120 60.37 0.52 34.33
N SER A 121 59.71 -0.54 34.78
CA SER A 121 60.33 -1.60 35.59
C SER A 121 61.60 -2.15 34.96
N GLN A 122 61.54 -2.44 33.66
CA GLN A 122 62.66 -2.97 32.87
C GLN A 122 63.84 -2.00 32.76
N ILE A 123 63.64 -0.68 32.95
CA ILE A 123 64.75 0.28 32.99
C ILE A 123 65.62 0.03 34.22
N TYR A 124 65.03 -0.33 35.36
CA TYR A 124 65.77 -0.58 36.59
C TYR A 124 66.50 -1.93 36.58
N ASP A 125 66.07 -2.88 35.74
CA ASP A 125 66.74 -4.18 35.55
C ASP A 125 68.05 -4.09 34.73
N ILE A 126 68.32 -2.96 34.07
CA ILE A 126 69.51 -2.79 33.23
C ILE A 126 70.77 -2.69 34.12
N ASN A 127 71.72 -3.61 33.99
CA ASN A 127 73.04 -3.38 34.61
C ASN A 127 73.80 -2.31 33.82
N SER A 128 74.18 -1.21 34.48
CA SER A 128 74.84 -0.06 33.85
C SER A 128 76.24 -0.38 33.29
N GLU A 129 76.96 -1.32 33.90
CA GLU A 129 78.27 -1.80 33.40
C GLU A 129 78.10 -2.62 32.12
N ASP A 130 77.09 -3.47 32.05
CA ASP A 130 76.81 -4.28 30.87
C ASP A 130 76.17 -3.45 29.75
N PHE A 131 75.36 -2.46 30.09
CA PHE A 131 74.79 -1.50 29.14
C PHE A 131 75.88 -0.67 28.45
N CYS A 132 76.94 -0.29 29.16
CA CYS A 132 78.09 0.42 28.59
C CYS A 132 78.86 -0.42 27.55
N LYS A 133 78.80 -1.75 27.66
CA LYS A 133 79.47 -2.68 26.71
C LYS A 133 78.65 -2.87 25.43
N CYS A 134 77.38 -2.44 25.40
CA CYS A 134 76.55 -2.54 24.21
C CYS A 134 77.07 -1.64 23.07
N ARG A 135 77.07 -2.16 21.85
CA ARG A 135 77.58 -1.47 20.67
C ARG A 135 76.89 -0.12 20.46
N GLY A 136 77.66 0.96 20.52
CA GLY A 136 77.17 2.33 20.31
C GLY A 136 76.43 2.93 21.52
N VAL A 137 76.68 2.41 22.72
CA VAL A 137 76.37 3.05 24.01
C VAL A 137 77.68 3.62 24.56
N GLY A 138 77.74 4.95 24.70
CA GLY A 138 78.88 5.64 25.31
C GLY A 138 78.59 6.08 26.74
N PRO A 139 79.58 6.62 27.47
CA PRO A 139 79.42 7.11 28.85
C PRO A 139 78.25 8.08 29.01
N ASP A 140 77.99 8.95 28.03
CA ASP A 140 76.88 9.89 28.06
C ASP A 140 75.50 9.22 28.00
N THR A 141 75.39 8.10 27.29
CA THR A 141 74.14 7.33 27.21
C THR A 141 73.86 6.61 28.53
N VAL A 142 74.91 6.11 29.20
CA VAL A 142 74.81 5.54 30.56
C VAL A 142 74.42 6.62 31.58
N ASN A 143 75.05 7.80 31.51
CA ASN A 143 74.66 8.94 32.34
C ASN A 143 73.20 9.37 32.11
N SER A 144 72.72 9.30 30.85
CA SER A 144 71.33 9.57 30.50
C SER A 144 70.36 8.54 31.08
N LEU A 145 70.76 7.27 31.15
CA LEU A 145 70.00 6.20 31.80
C LEU A 145 69.85 6.47 33.30
N GLU A 146 70.94 6.81 33.99
CA GLU A 146 70.90 7.11 35.42
C GLU A 146 70.09 8.37 35.73
N TYR A 147 70.21 9.40 34.90
CA TYR A 147 69.38 10.60 35.02
C TYR A 147 67.89 10.29 34.89
N LEU A 148 67.51 9.43 33.93
CA LEU A 148 66.12 9.02 33.74
C LEU A 148 65.58 8.23 34.93
N ARG A 149 66.35 7.27 35.46
CA ARG A 149 65.97 6.49 36.66
C ARG A 149 65.69 7.38 37.85
N ARG A 150 66.56 8.36 38.09
CA ARG A 150 66.38 9.31 39.18
C ARG A 150 65.15 10.19 38.98
N ARG A 151 64.95 10.73 37.77
CA ARG A 151 63.79 11.57 37.45
C ARG A 151 62.46 10.85 37.66
N ILE A 152 62.39 9.56 37.32
CA ILE A 152 61.20 8.72 37.56
C ILE A 152 60.99 8.49 39.06
N ALA A 153 62.05 8.22 39.82
CA ALA A 153 61.97 7.98 41.27
C ALA A 153 61.62 9.25 42.08
N GLU A 154 62.11 10.42 41.68
CA GLU A 154 61.87 11.69 42.39
C GLU A 154 60.47 12.26 42.13
N ASN A 155 59.86 11.98 40.97
CA ASN A 155 58.59 12.60 40.55
C ASN A 155 57.57 11.59 39.98
N PRO A 156 57.22 10.51 40.70
CA PRO A 156 56.37 9.44 40.18
C PRO A 156 54.98 9.94 39.75
N GLU A 157 54.39 10.88 40.49
CA GLU A 157 53.07 11.44 40.15
C GLU A 157 53.08 12.28 38.87
N GLN A 158 54.17 12.99 38.60
CA GLN A 158 54.33 13.71 37.34
C GLN A 158 54.43 12.74 36.17
N ILE A 159 55.15 11.62 36.32
CA ILE A 159 55.23 10.57 35.29
C ILE A 159 53.87 9.93 35.05
N VAL A 160 53.11 9.62 36.11
CA VAL A 160 51.75 9.10 36.01
C VAL A 160 50.82 10.09 35.29
N THR A 161 50.94 11.38 35.57
CA THR A 161 50.16 12.45 34.92
C THR A 161 50.48 12.55 33.43
N ILE A 162 51.77 12.54 33.07
CA ILE A 162 52.23 12.51 31.67
C ILE A 162 51.73 11.25 30.97
N TYR A 163 51.85 10.10 31.63
CA TYR A 163 51.34 8.82 31.13
C TYR A 163 49.84 8.89 30.85
N HIS A 164 49.01 9.32 31.79
CA HIS A 164 47.56 9.41 31.58
C HIS A 164 47.16 10.42 30.49
N SER A 165 47.93 11.49 30.32
CA SER A 165 47.69 12.48 29.26
C SER A 165 48.00 11.92 27.86
N ASN A 166 49.03 11.08 27.77
CA ASN A 166 49.50 10.49 26.52
C ASN A 166 48.89 9.11 26.22
N CYS A 167 48.42 8.39 27.24
CA CYS A 167 47.81 7.07 27.11
C CYS A 167 46.39 7.22 26.54
N PRO A 168 46.09 6.57 25.41
CA PRO A 168 44.78 6.70 24.81
C PRO A 168 43.70 6.05 25.69
N VAL A 169 42.57 6.74 25.86
CA VAL A 169 41.43 6.19 26.60
C VAL A 169 40.85 5.00 25.84
N MET A 170 40.77 3.85 26.51
CA MET A 170 40.24 2.61 25.93
C MET A 170 38.72 2.63 25.87
N LEU A 171 38.11 2.43 24.70
CA LEU A 171 36.66 2.36 24.51
C LEU A 171 36.16 0.90 24.43
N PRO A 172 35.04 0.55 25.09
CA PRO A 172 34.31 1.38 26.06
C PRO A 172 35.11 1.55 27.36
N HIS A 173 35.12 2.75 27.95
CA HIS A 173 35.90 3.05 29.16
C HIS A 173 35.06 2.94 30.43
N THR A 174 33.73 2.99 30.29
CA THR A 174 32.79 2.89 31.41
C THR A 174 32.57 1.46 31.89
N ILE A 175 33.03 0.46 31.13
CA ILE A 175 32.83 -0.96 31.44
C ILE A 175 34.20 -1.65 31.57
N ARG A 176 34.45 -2.29 32.73
CA ARG A 176 35.73 -2.96 33.01
C ARG A 176 35.86 -4.34 32.35
N ASN A 177 34.79 -5.15 32.38
CA ASN A 177 34.81 -6.49 31.79
C ASN A 177 34.20 -6.47 30.38
N VAL A 178 35.05 -6.32 29.37
CA VAL A 178 34.67 -6.17 27.96
C VAL A 178 34.50 -7.52 27.25
N GLU A 179 35.04 -8.60 27.83
CA GLU A 179 35.07 -9.94 27.26
C GLU A 179 33.67 -10.53 27.15
N ASP A 180 32.89 -10.39 28.23
CA ASP A 180 31.54 -10.93 28.36
C ASP A 180 30.46 -10.09 27.65
N LEU A 181 30.78 -8.86 27.22
CA LEU A 181 29.80 -8.01 26.56
C LEU A 181 29.32 -8.60 25.24
N SER A 182 28.01 -8.61 25.04
CA SER A 182 27.45 -8.85 23.71
C SER A 182 27.90 -7.77 22.74
N PHE A 183 27.77 -8.04 21.43
CA PHE A 183 28.05 -7.05 20.40
C PHE A 183 27.27 -5.74 20.62
N PHE A 184 25.98 -5.84 20.95
CA PHE A 184 25.10 -4.68 21.11
C PHE A 184 25.48 -3.85 22.34
N GLU A 185 25.72 -4.48 23.50
CA GLU A 185 26.13 -3.78 24.71
C GLU A 185 27.48 -3.07 24.51
N GLY A 186 28.45 -3.78 23.93
CA GLY A 186 29.76 -3.21 23.61
C GLY A 186 29.65 -2.02 22.67
N PHE A 187 28.90 -2.15 21.58
CA PHE A 187 28.74 -1.07 20.60
C PHE A 187 28.00 0.14 21.18
N LYS A 188 26.93 -0.06 21.96
CA LYS A 188 26.22 1.02 22.67
C LYS A 188 27.15 1.78 23.60
N ALA A 189 27.94 1.06 24.40
CA ALA A 189 28.88 1.66 25.33
C ALA A 189 29.96 2.47 24.60
N ILE A 190 30.51 1.93 23.50
CA ILE A 190 31.50 2.63 22.66
C ILE A 190 30.93 3.93 22.11
N ILE A 191 29.73 3.92 21.52
CA ILE A 191 29.12 5.13 20.97
C ILE A 191 28.84 6.16 22.07
N THR A 192 28.32 5.71 23.20
CA THR A 192 28.00 6.58 24.35
C THR A 192 29.27 7.25 24.89
N ASP A 193 30.33 6.48 25.11
CA ASP A 193 31.61 6.98 25.63
C ASP A 193 32.32 7.88 24.62
N TYR A 194 32.29 7.53 23.33
CA TYR A 194 32.87 8.35 22.26
C TYR A 194 32.26 9.77 22.23
N PHE A 195 30.93 9.88 22.27
CA PHE A 195 30.28 11.19 22.26
C PHE A 195 30.40 11.94 23.59
N LYS A 196 30.54 11.25 24.74
CA LYS A 196 30.86 11.88 26.02
C LYS A 196 32.25 12.53 25.97
N LEU A 197 33.27 11.79 25.55
CA LEU A 197 34.65 12.27 25.49
C LEU A 197 34.85 13.40 24.47
N LYS A 198 34.09 13.38 23.38
CA LYS A 198 34.16 14.42 22.35
C LYS A 198 33.63 15.78 22.81
N GLY A 199 32.79 15.84 23.85
CA GLY A 199 32.29 17.08 24.46
C GLY A 199 31.30 17.92 23.63
N SER A 200 31.17 17.71 22.31
CA SER A 200 30.22 18.45 21.47
C SER A 200 28.78 17.98 21.68
N THR A 201 28.02 18.75 22.46
CA THR A 201 26.59 18.50 22.73
C THR A 201 25.75 18.57 21.46
N PHE A 202 26.01 19.55 20.59
CA PHE A 202 25.27 19.75 19.35
C PHE A 202 25.44 18.60 18.35
N GLU A 203 26.68 18.16 18.09
CA GLU A 203 26.91 17.04 17.17
C GLU A 203 26.31 15.74 17.70
N ARG A 204 26.42 15.50 19.02
CA ARG A 204 25.77 14.36 19.66
C ARG A 204 24.26 14.41 19.44
N ASP A 205 23.63 15.55 19.72
CA ASP A 205 22.17 15.70 19.66
C ASP A 205 21.65 15.54 18.23
N VAL A 206 22.36 16.10 17.23
CA VAL A 206 22.05 15.88 15.80
C VAL A 206 22.05 14.39 15.44
N ILE A 207 23.09 13.65 15.83
CA ILE A 207 23.18 12.21 15.53
C ILE A 207 22.10 11.43 16.29
N PHE A 208 21.90 11.74 17.57
CA PHE A 208 20.96 10.99 18.41
C PHE A 208 19.53 11.18 17.91
N LYS A 209 19.12 12.42 17.56
CA LYS A 209 17.82 12.69 16.94
C LYS A 209 17.69 12.05 15.55
N ARG A 210 18.75 12.05 14.74
CA ARG A 210 18.72 11.45 13.40
C ARG A 210 18.41 9.95 13.43
N TYR A 211 19.05 9.21 14.33
CA TYR A 211 18.91 7.75 14.42
C TYR A 211 17.88 7.28 15.45
N GLY A 212 17.36 8.18 16.29
CA GLY A 212 16.45 7.85 17.38
C GLY A 212 17.16 7.25 18.61
N ILE A 213 18.43 7.59 18.84
CA ILE A 213 19.20 7.09 19.98
C ILE A 213 18.79 7.84 21.24
N ASN A 214 18.29 7.12 22.25
CA ASN A 214 17.71 7.67 23.48
C ASN A 214 16.55 8.66 23.22
N GLU A 215 15.88 8.50 22.07
CA GLU A 215 14.78 9.35 21.62
C GLU A 215 13.55 8.49 21.34
N LYS A 216 12.35 9.08 21.41
CA LYS A 216 11.10 8.33 21.12
C LYS A 216 10.92 7.99 19.65
N LYS A 217 11.55 8.76 18.74
CA LYS A 217 11.49 8.59 17.29
C LYS A 217 12.73 9.16 16.61
N SER A 218 12.96 8.77 15.36
CA SER A 218 13.98 9.38 14.49
C SER A 218 13.42 10.60 13.73
N TYR A 219 14.30 11.55 13.44
CA TYR A 219 13.98 12.79 12.74
C TYR A 219 14.71 12.89 11.38
N ARG A 220 14.09 13.57 10.42
CA ARG A 220 14.68 13.88 9.11
C ARG A 220 15.68 15.04 9.24
N LEU A 221 16.63 15.11 8.32
CA LEU A 221 17.68 16.13 8.34
C LEU A 221 17.16 17.56 8.26
N ASP A 222 16.04 17.76 7.55
CA ASP A 222 15.33 19.04 7.47
C ASP A 222 14.60 19.40 8.76
N GLU A 223 14.00 18.42 9.46
CA GLU A 223 13.35 18.65 10.77
C GLU A 223 14.38 19.02 11.84
N ILE A 224 15.53 18.33 11.85
CA ILE A 224 16.65 18.66 12.74
C ILE A 224 17.21 20.04 12.39
N GLY A 225 17.35 20.34 11.09
CA GLY A 225 17.80 21.65 10.62
C GLY A 225 16.89 22.78 11.12
N LEU A 226 15.57 22.60 10.97
CA LEU A 226 14.57 23.54 11.43
C LEU A 226 14.66 23.79 12.95
N TYR A 227 14.85 22.74 13.75
CA TYR A 227 14.93 22.87 15.22
C TYR A 227 16.15 23.68 15.70
N TYR A 228 17.28 23.62 14.98
CA TYR A 228 18.50 24.35 15.35
C TYR A 228 18.79 25.58 14.49
N ASP A 229 17.82 26.03 13.69
CA ASP A 229 17.99 27.13 12.73
C ASP A 229 19.20 26.94 11.79
N ARG A 230 19.35 25.71 11.27
CA ARG A 230 20.40 25.32 10.32
C ARG A 230 19.81 24.73 9.04
N THR A 231 20.56 24.88 7.95
CA THR A 231 20.17 24.24 6.68
C THR A 231 20.24 22.71 6.78
N ARG A 232 19.36 22.01 6.06
CA ARG A 232 19.42 20.55 5.89
C ARG A 232 20.82 20.08 5.49
N GLU A 233 21.48 20.84 4.61
CA GLU A 233 22.82 20.54 4.12
C GLU A 233 23.87 20.62 5.24
N ARG A 234 23.77 21.61 6.14
CA ARG A 234 24.66 21.69 7.30
C ARG A 234 24.51 20.49 8.23
N ILE A 235 23.28 20.05 8.48
CA ILE A 235 23.02 18.84 9.28
C ILE A 235 23.57 17.59 8.59
N ARG A 236 23.40 17.48 7.27
CA ARG A 236 23.95 16.38 6.46
C ARG A 236 25.48 16.32 6.55
N GLN A 237 26.17 17.47 6.48
CA GLN A 237 27.62 17.55 6.63
C GLN A 237 28.08 17.03 8.00
N ILE A 238 27.39 17.40 9.08
CA ILE A 238 27.68 16.92 10.44
C ILE A 238 27.49 15.40 10.53
N GLN A 239 26.41 14.89 9.93
CA GLN A 239 26.16 13.45 9.84
C GLN A 239 27.32 12.73 9.13
N ASP A 240 27.67 13.17 7.92
CA ASP A 240 28.71 12.56 7.09
C ASP A 240 30.08 12.59 7.79
N ASP A 241 30.45 13.73 8.38
CA ASP A 241 31.73 13.88 9.06
C ASP A 241 31.81 13.01 10.32
N THR A 242 30.70 12.84 11.03
CA THR A 242 30.64 11.96 12.18
C THR A 242 30.73 10.49 11.78
N GLN A 243 30.01 10.08 10.73
CA GLN A 243 30.12 8.73 10.18
C GLN A 243 31.55 8.42 9.71
N LYS A 244 32.23 9.36 9.03
CA LYS A 244 33.64 9.20 8.63
C LYS A 244 34.56 8.99 9.82
N LYS A 245 34.39 9.77 10.90
CA LYS A 245 35.18 9.63 12.13
C LYS A 245 34.95 8.28 12.81
N LEU A 246 33.69 7.86 12.95
CA LEU A 246 33.33 6.56 13.52
C LEU A 246 33.86 5.40 12.68
N LYS A 247 33.71 5.46 11.36
CA LYS A 247 34.26 4.47 10.43
C LYS A 247 35.77 4.33 10.60
N ARG A 248 36.50 5.45 10.63
CA ARG A 248 37.94 5.46 10.86
C ARG A 248 38.30 4.81 12.20
N LEU A 249 37.61 5.17 13.29
CA LEU A 249 37.82 4.58 14.61
C LEU A 249 37.65 3.05 14.58
N ILE A 250 36.60 2.54 13.94
CA ILE A 250 36.35 1.09 13.84
C ILE A 250 37.40 0.40 12.97
N GLU A 251 37.85 1.01 11.88
CA GLU A 251 38.84 0.44 10.96
C GLU A 251 40.25 0.40 11.57
N THR A 252 40.72 1.54 12.08
CA THR A 252 42.08 1.70 12.63
C THR A 252 42.19 1.29 14.10
N GLY A 253 41.06 1.21 14.81
CA GLY A 253 41.02 1.02 16.26
C GLY A 253 41.44 2.26 17.05
N LYS A 254 41.68 3.41 16.42
CA LYS A 254 42.23 4.61 17.08
C LYS A 254 41.68 5.90 16.50
N ASP A 255 41.33 6.85 17.37
CA ASP A 255 41.10 8.26 16.99
C ASP A 255 42.17 9.13 17.68
N LYS A 256 43.16 9.56 16.89
CA LYS A 256 44.29 10.36 17.37
C LYS A 256 43.86 11.73 17.91
N ARG A 257 42.77 12.30 17.41
CA ARG A 257 42.33 13.65 17.82
C ARG A 257 41.69 13.64 19.20
N LEU A 258 40.94 12.59 19.50
CA LEU A 258 40.33 12.39 20.81
C LEU A 258 41.25 11.61 21.77
N ASN A 259 42.44 11.20 21.31
CA ASN A 259 43.33 10.28 22.01
C ASN A 259 42.59 9.06 22.59
N VAL A 260 41.82 8.36 21.75
CA VAL A 260 41.08 7.16 22.15
C VAL A 260 41.49 5.94 21.33
N GLN A 261 41.43 4.77 21.95
CA GLN A 261 41.70 3.48 21.34
C GLN A 261 40.53 2.52 21.60
N LEU A 262 40.07 1.83 20.57
CA LEU A 262 39.01 0.84 20.69
C LEU A 262 39.58 -0.45 21.28
N SER A 263 38.85 -1.08 22.20
CA SER A 263 39.17 -2.44 22.67
C SER A 263 39.33 -3.38 21.48
N PRO A 264 40.45 -4.12 21.35
CA PRO A 264 40.67 -5.06 20.25
C PRO A 264 39.55 -6.11 20.15
N ILE A 265 39.01 -6.53 21.29
CA ILE A 265 37.91 -7.50 21.38
C ILE A 265 36.63 -6.90 20.79
N CYS A 266 36.24 -5.69 21.22
CA CYS A 266 35.08 -5.00 20.63
C CYS A 266 35.27 -4.71 19.15
N GLN A 267 36.46 -4.28 18.75
CA GLN A 267 36.78 -4.03 17.35
C GLN A 267 36.61 -5.29 16.50
N SER A 268 37.11 -6.43 16.98
CA SER A 268 36.94 -7.73 16.33
C SER A 268 35.47 -8.12 16.22
N LYS A 269 34.70 -7.99 17.32
CA LYS A 269 33.24 -8.25 17.35
C LYS A 269 32.49 -7.38 16.32
N ILE A 270 32.80 -6.08 16.24
CA ILE A 270 32.17 -5.16 15.27
C ILE A 270 32.55 -5.53 13.83
N LYS A 271 33.83 -5.82 13.56
CA LYS A 271 34.28 -6.22 12.21
C LYS A 271 33.63 -7.54 11.79
N GLY A 272 33.53 -8.52 12.68
CA GLY A 272 32.83 -9.79 12.42
C GLY A 272 31.33 -9.61 12.15
N PHE A 273 30.68 -8.71 12.89
CA PHE A 273 29.28 -8.32 12.64
C PHE A 273 29.10 -7.68 11.26
N LEU A 274 29.95 -6.73 10.89
CA LEU A 274 29.91 -6.05 9.60
C LEU A 274 30.17 -7.01 8.44
N ALA A 275 31.16 -7.89 8.57
CA ALA A 275 31.45 -8.92 7.57
C ALA A 275 30.28 -9.88 7.36
N THR A 276 29.53 -10.20 8.43
CA THR A 276 28.28 -10.96 8.32
C THR A 276 27.19 -10.16 7.63
N SER A 277 27.02 -8.89 8.02
CA SER A 277 25.98 -8.01 7.49
C SER A 277 26.16 -7.73 6.00
N GLN A 278 27.39 -7.53 5.54
CA GLN A 278 27.75 -7.29 4.13
C GLN A 278 27.45 -8.45 3.19
N LYS A 279 27.21 -9.67 3.70
CA LYS A 279 26.69 -10.78 2.90
C LYS A 279 25.26 -10.52 2.43
N PHE A 280 24.49 -9.75 3.20
CA PHE A 280 23.14 -9.35 2.83
C PHE A 280 23.19 -8.09 1.95
N LYS A 281 23.11 -8.29 0.64
CA LYS A 281 23.09 -7.16 -0.33
C LYS A 281 21.77 -6.39 -0.26
N ILE A 282 20.65 -7.10 -0.10
CA ILE A 282 19.29 -6.59 0.06
C ILE A 282 18.56 -7.50 1.03
N ILE A 283 17.96 -6.95 2.08
CA ILE A 283 17.23 -7.73 3.09
C ILE A 283 16.18 -6.87 3.80
N SER A 284 15.05 -7.46 4.20
CA SER A 284 14.09 -6.74 5.05
C SER A 284 14.63 -6.57 6.46
N GLN A 285 14.26 -5.48 7.14
CA GLN A 285 14.68 -5.24 8.52
C GLN A 285 14.22 -6.38 9.44
N LYS A 286 13.00 -6.89 9.26
CA LYS A 286 12.48 -8.01 10.06
C LYS A 286 13.36 -9.25 9.94
N THR A 287 13.64 -9.69 8.72
CA THR A 287 14.47 -10.87 8.45
C THR A 287 15.91 -10.65 8.90
N PHE A 288 16.46 -9.46 8.69
CA PHE A 288 17.80 -9.11 9.16
C PHE A 288 17.89 -9.25 10.69
N LEU A 289 16.95 -8.65 11.43
CA LEU A 289 16.94 -8.71 12.88
C LEU A 289 16.75 -10.13 13.42
N SER A 290 15.87 -10.95 12.80
CA SER A 290 15.72 -12.35 13.21
C SER A 290 16.99 -13.16 12.98
N THR A 291 17.64 -13.00 11.83
CA THR A 291 18.89 -13.71 11.52
C THR A 291 20.03 -13.30 12.44
N ILE A 292 20.13 -12.02 12.81
CA ILE A 292 21.13 -11.54 13.76
C ILE A 292 20.81 -12.03 15.18
N SER A 293 19.55 -11.96 15.61
CA SER A 293 19.12 -12.41 16.93
C SER A 293 19.44 -13.89 17.15
N GLU A 294 19.16 -14.72 16.14
CA GLU A 294 19.48 -16.16 16.14
C GLU A 294 20.99 -16.41 16.16
N LYS A 295 21.74 -15.77 15.25
CA LYS A 295 23.18 -15.99 15.12
C LYS A 295 23.97 -15.62 16.38
N TYR A 296 23.59 -14.54 17.04
CA TYR A 296 24.29 -14.04 18.23
C TYR A 296 23.65 -14.49 19.53
N HIS A 297 22.50 -15.19 19.49
CA HIS A 297 21.71 -15.58 20.66
C HIS A 297 21.36 -14.39 21.57
N VAL A 298 21.02 -13.24 20.95
CA VAL A 298 20.69 -12.00 21.67
C VAL A 298 19.28 -11.55 21.31
N LYS A 299 18.51 -11.12 22.31
CA LYS A 299 17.24 -10.43 22.10
C LYS A 299 17.51 -8.97 21.73
N ILE A 300 17.04 -8.55 20.56
CA ILE A 300 17.24 -7.18 20.06
C ILE A 300 16.05 -6.31 20.49
N GLU A 301 16.32 -5.22 21.20
CA GLU A 301 15.31 -4.25 21.63
C GLU A 301 15.17 -3.09 20.64
N ALA A 302 14.11 -2.28 20.81
CA ALA A 302 13.90 -1.09 19.98
C ALA A 302 15.08 -0.10 20.06
N CYS A 303 15.72 0.01 21.24
CA CYS A 303 16.87 0.89 21.41
C CYS A 303 18.10 0.40 20.62
N ASP A 304 18.33 -0.92 20.52
CA ASP A 304 19.41 -1.51 19.73
C ASP A 304 19.34 -1.13 18.25
N ILE A 305 18.12 -1.08 17.71
CA ILE A 305 17.86 -0.77 16.31
C ILE A 305 18.39 0.63 15.95
N ALA A 306 18.29 1.60 16.85
CA ALA A 306 18.80 2.96 16.62
C ALA A 306 20.32 2.98 16.45
N TYR A 307 21.06 2.31 17.34
CA TYR A 307 22.51 2.17 17.25
C TYR A 307 22.92 1.36 16.00
N LEU A 308 22.19 0.28 15.72
CA LEU A 308 22.42 -0.54 14.55
C LEU A 308 22.26 0.26 13.25
N ASN A 309 21.23 1.10 13.14
CA ASN A 309 21.03 1.96 11.96
C ASN A 309 22.20 2.94 11.77
N LEU A 310 22.74 3.51 12.85
CA LEU A 310 23.95 4.34 12.77
C LEU A 310 25.15 3.56 12.22
N LEU A 311 25.37 2.33 12.71
CA LEU A 311 26.47 1.49 12.24
C LEU A 311 26.29 1.10 10.77
N LEU A 312 25.10 0.63 10.41
CA LEU A 312 24.77 0.20 9.05
C LEU A 312 24.92 1.35 8.05
N GLU A 313 24.38 2.55 8.36
CA GLU A 313 24.50 3.72 7.48
C GLU A 313 25.95 4.21 7.36
N THR A 314 26.75 4.11 8.43
CA THR A 314 28.20 4.37 8.41
C THR A 314 28.93 3.48 7.40
N TYR A 315 28.46 2.24 7.23
CA TYR A 315 28.96 1.27 6.24
C TYR A 315 28.09 1.18 4.98
N LYS A 316 27.37 2.26 4.63
CA LYS A 316 26.65 2.40 3.35
C LYS A 316 25.50 1.41 3.14
N PHE A 317 24.91 0.91 4.21
CA PHE A 317 23.57 0.34 4.15
C PHE A 317 22.55 1.46 4.27
N HIS A 318 21.71 1.61 3.26
CA HIS A 318 20.63 2.58 3.28
C HIS A 318 19.31 1.88 3.61
N ALA A 319 18.57 2.42 4.57
CA ALA A 319 17.22 1.96 4.89
C ALA A 319 16.20 2.58 3.91
N ILE A 320 15.46 1.76 3.19
CA ILE A 320 14.33 2.19 2.35
C ILE A 320 13.03 1.66 2.92
N LYS A 321 11.93 2.42 2.76
CA LYS A 321 10.58 1.96 3.13
C LYS A 321 9.82 1.57 1.88
N PHE A 322 9.24 0.37 1.88
CA PHE A 322 8.39 -0.14 0.80
C PHE A 322 7.26 -0.99 1.37
N ASN A 323 6.03 -0.73 0.94
CA ASN A 323 4.81 -1.39 1.44
C ASN A 323 4.75 -1.55 2.98
N ARG A 324 5.02 -0.45 3.71
CA ARG A 324 5.06 -0.37 5.20
C ARG A 324 6.20 -1.13 5.89
N SER A 325 6.99 -1.90 5.17
CA SER A 325 8.20 -2.55 5.69
C SER A 325 9.46 -1.73 5.39
N THR A 326 10.48 -1.90 6.23
CA THR A 326 11.81 -1.30 6.03
C THR A 326 12.75 -2.36 5.46
N TYR A 327 13.62 -1.97 4.53
CA TYR A 327 14.62 -2.82 3.90
C TYR A 327 15.97 -2.15 3.95
N TYR A 328 17.03 -2.94 4.17
CA TYR A 328 18.41 -2.48 4.08
C TYR A 328 18.97 -2.83 2.70
N VAL A 329 19.52 -1.82 2.03
CA VAL A 329 20.19 -1.96 0.72
C VAL A 329 21.64 -1.57 0.89
N PHE A 330 22.56 -2.45 0.51
CA PHE A 330 23.98 -2.16 0.54
C PHE A 330 24.37 -1.33 -0.69
N GLU A 331 24.47 0.00 -0.53
CA GLU A 331 24.61 0.95 -1.63
C GLU A 331 25.95 0.89 -2.36
N GLN A 332 26.96 0.21 -1.80
CA GLN A 332 28.20 -0.08 -2.53
C GLN A 332 27.99 -1.07 -3.68
N VAL A 333 26.94 -1.88 -3.62
CA VAL A 333 26.62 -2.89 -4.65
C VAL A 333 25.44 -2.42 -5.50
N TYR A 334 24.35 -1.97 -4.87
CA TYR A 334 23.11 -1.61 -5.58
C TYR A 334 22.54 -0.29 -5.09
N ARG A 335 22.11 0.58 -6.01
CA ARG A 335 21.46 1.85 -5.66
C ARG A 335 20.06 1.61 -5.09
N SER A 336 19.73 2.26 -3.98
CA SER A 336 18.41 2.18 -3.32
C SER A 336 17.24 2.49 -4.24
N LYS A 337 17.38 3.50 -5.12
CA LYS A 337 16.35 3.86 -6.11
C LYS A 337 16.09 2.75 -7.12
N THR A 338 17.15 2.06 -7.58
CA THR A 338 17.02 0.93 -8.51
C THR A 338 16.30 -0.24 -7.85
N VAL A 339 16.67 -0.58 -6.60
CA VAL A 339 15.99 -1.64 -5.83
C VAL A 339 14.51 -1.30 -5.62
N THR A 340 14.19 -0.05 -5.27
CA THR A 340 12.81 0.39 -5.08
C THR A 340 11.99 0.26 -6.36
N ASN A 341 12.56 0.62 -7.53
CA ASN A 341 11.89 0.43 -8.82
C ASN A 341 11.66 -1.06 -9.13
N ILE A 342 12.63 -1.93 -8.84
CA ILE A 342 12.48 -3.38 -9.03
C ILE A 342 11.40 -3.93 -8.10
N PHE A 343 11.33 -3.48 -6.84
CA PHE A 343 10.25 -3.86 -5.91
C PHE A 343 8.88 -3.49 -6.46
N GLN A 344 8.74 -2.28 -7.02
CA GLN A 344 7.51 -1.83 -7.66
C GLN A 344 7.14 -2.74 -8.84
N GLU A 345 8.08 -3.01 -9.74
CA GLU A 345 7.82 -3.85 -10.92
C GLU A 345 7.53 -5.31 -10.57
N ILE A 346 8.20 -5.91 -9.57
CA ILE A 346 7.86 -7.24 -9.05
C ILE A 346 6.43 -7.25 -8.53
N THR A 347 6.08 -6.24 -7.73
CA THR A 347 4.73 -6.13 -7.16
C THR A 347 3.67 -5.99 -8.24
N LEU A 348 3.94 -5.20 -9.29
CA LEU A 348 3.03 -5.05 -10.43
C LEU A 348 2.88 -6.36 -11.21
N LEU A 349 4.00 -7.02 -11.53
CA LEU A 349 3.99 -8.28 -12.27
C LEU A 349 3.18 -9.36 -11.55
N LEU A 350 3.37 -9.52 -10.24
CA LEU A 350 2.63 -10.51 -9.44
C LEU A 350 1.18 -10.08 -9.13
N LYS A 351 0.82 -8.82 -9.32
CA LYS A 351 -0.60 -8.40 -9.31
C LYS A 351 -1.29 -8.75 -10.63
N GLU A 352 -0.58 -8.60 -11.74
CA GLU A 352 -1.08 -8.95 -13.07
C GLU A 352 -1.20 -10.49 -13.25
N ASN A 353 -0.37 -11.26 -12.54
CA ASN A 353 -0.36 -12.72 -12.57
C ASN A 353 -0.77 -13.28 -11.21
N VAL A 354 -2.05 -13.62 -11.09
CA VAL A 354 -2.65 -14.08 -9.83
C VAL A 354 -2.13 -15.46 -9.40
N LEU A 355 -1.74 -16.30 -10.37
CA LEU A 355 -1.17 -17.62 -10.13
C LEU A 355 0.34 -17.55 -9.83
N PRO A 356 0.89 -18.54 -9.11
CA PRO A 356 2.33 -18.59 -8.82
C PRO A 356 3.17 -18.63 -10.10
N LEU A 357 4.22 -17.81 -10.15
CA LEU A 357 5.17 -17.76 -11.26
C LEU A 357 6.51 -18.39 -10.87
N SER A 358 7.20 -18.99 -11.83
CA SER A 358 8.57 -19.46 -11.63
C SER A 358 9.56 -18.28 -11.53
N GLU A 359 10.71 -18.51 -10.90
CA GLU A 359 11.80 -17.53 -10.88
C GLU A 359 12.20 -17.11 -12.30
N PHE A 360 12.27 -18.07 -13.23
CA PHE A 360 12.61 -17.83 -14.63
C PHE A 360 11.64 -16.86 -15.30
N ASP A 361 10.34 -17.11 -15.16
CA ASP A 361 9.30 -16.28 -15.78
C ASP A 361 9.30 -14.85 -15.23
N ILE A 362 9.54 -14.69 -13.93
CA ILE A 362 9.67 -13.39 -13.28
C ILE A 362 10.87 -12.63 -13.82
N VAL A 363 12.04 -13.27 -13.88
CA VAL A 363 13.27 -12.64 -14.37
C VAL A 363 13.12 -12.22 -15.83
N VAL A 364 12.58 -13.09 -16.68
CA VAL A 364 12.35 -12.78 -18.11
C VAL A 364 11.37 -11.63 -18.26
N SER A 365 10.25 -11.67 -17.54
CA SER A 365 9.21 -10.64 -17.61
C SER A 365 9.71 -9.27 -17.15
N LEU A 366 10.47 -9.21 -16.05
CA LEU A 366 11.05 -7.96 -15.56
C LEU A 366 12.10 -7.41 -16.52
N LYS A 367 12.99 -8.26 -17.06
CA LYS A 367 13.94 -7.82 -18.07
C LYS A 367 13.27 -7.24 -19.31
N LYS A 368 12.13 -7.81 -19.74
CA LYS A 368 11.31 -7.25 -20.82
C LYS A 368 10.69 -5.89 -20.49
N ARG A 369 10.44 -5.57 -19.21
CA ARG A 369 9.96 -4.24 -18.77
C ARG A 369 11.10 -3.22 -18.71
N PHE A 370 12.29 -3.65 -18.29
CA PHE A 370 13.47 -2.79 -18.17
C PHE A 370 14.34 -2.72 -19.43
N LYS A 371 13.79 -2.74 -20.65
CA LYS A 371 14.57 -2.82 -21.92
C LYS A 371 15.71 -1.79 -22.05
N LYS A 372 15.55 -0.60 -21.47
CA LYS A 372 16.53 0.50 -21.52
C LYS A 372 17.62 0.41 -20.44
N GLN A 373 17.50 -0.50 -19.48
CA GLN A 373 18.42 -0.65 -18.36
C GLN A 373 18.89 -2.10 -18.25
N LYS A 374 20.21 -2.33 -18.29
CA LYS A 374 20.78 -3.66 -18.14
C LYS A 374 20.75 -4.08 -16.67
N ILE A 375 19.70 -4.80 -16.27
CA ILE A 375 19.53 -5.33 -14.91
C ILE A 375 20.06 -6.77 -14.83
N GLN A 376 20.87 -7.04 -13.82
CA GLN A 376 21.41 -8.37 -13.54
C GLN A 376 20.33 -9.29 -12.93
N ASN A 377 20.36 -10.58 -13.28
CA ASN A 377 19.42 -11.58 -12.72
C ASN A 377 19.53 -11.63 -11.19
N GLU A 378 20.77 -11.62 -10.68
CA GLU A 378 21.04 -11.68 -9.24
C GLU A 378 20.31 -10.59 -8.47
N LEU A 379 20.30 -9.36 -8.97
CA LEU A 379 19.59 -8.24 -8.34
C LEU A 379 18.08 -8.49 -8.27
N ILE A 380 17.48 -9.03 -9.34
CA ILE A 380 16.06 -9.35 -9.38
C ILE A 380 15.73 -10.44 -8.34
N ILE A 381 16.53 -11.50 -8.29
CA ILE A 381 16.34 -12.64 -7.38
C ILE A 381 16.51 -12.21 -5.92
N LEU A 382 17.54 -11.41 -5.63
CA LEU A 382 17.73 -10.83 -4.29
C LEU A 382 16.57 -9.94 -3.89
N ALA A 383 16.06 -9.12 -4.82
CA ALA A 383 14.92 -8.26 -4.57
C ALA A 383 13.63 -9.07 -4.32
N LEU A 384 13.40 -10.11 -5.13
CA LEU A 384 12.26 -11.01 -5.01
C LEU A 384 12.24 -11.73 -3.66
N ASN A 385 13.37 -12.28 -3.23
CA ASN A 385 13.47 -12.99 -1.95
C ASN A 385 13.45 -12.04 -0.73
N ALA A 386 13.81 -10.77 -0.91
CA ALA A 386 13.77 -9.79 0.19
C ALA A 386 12.35 -9.28 0.49
N LEU A 387 11.46 -9.22 -0.51
CA LEU A 387 10.12 -8.64 -0.40
C LEU A 387 9.21 -9.46 0.53
N GLU A 388 8.80 -8.86 1.65
CA GLU A 388 7.94 -9.54 2.65
C GLU A 388 6.53 -9.84 2.16
N ILE A 389 6.11 -9.21 1.06
CA ILE A 389 4.76 -9.29 0.51
C ILE A 389 4.62 -10.43 -0.50
N VAL A 390 5.75 -11.04 -0.85
CA VAL A 390 5.87 -12.17 -1.77
C VAL A 390 5.94 -13.45 -0.93
N GLU A 391 5.12 -14.42 -1.31
CA GLU A 391 5.12 -15.76 -0.77
C GLU A 391 5.88 -16.69 -1.71
N LYS A 392 6.77 -17.51 -1.16
CA LYS A 392 7.52 -18.54 -1.88
C LYS A 392 6.91 -19.90 -1.55
N ILE A 393 6.45 -20.60 -2.58
CA ILE A 393 5.81 -21.93 -2.50
C ILE A 393 6.71 -22.93 -3.21
N SER A 394 6.72 -24.18 -2.74
CA SER A 394 7.42 -25.27 -3.41
C SER A 394 6.40 -26.17 -4.10
N MET A 395 6.55 -26.37 -5.41
CA MET A 395 5.73 -27.29 -6.20
C MET A 395 6.67 -28.16 -7.03
N ASP A 396 6.57 -29.48 -6.89
CA ASP A 396 7.46 -30.47 -7.55
C ASP A 396 8.96 -30.18 -7.35
N GLY A 397 9.33 -29.67 -6.17
CA GLY A 397 10.71 -29.30 -5.83
C GLY A 397 11.20 -27.97 -6.44
N GLN A 398 10.36 -27.26 -7.19
CA GLN A 398 10.68 -25.96 -7.79
C GLN A 398 10.06 -24.80 -7.01
N PRO A 399 10.80 -23.69 -6.81
CA PRO A 399 10.27 -22.52 -6.14
C PRO A 399 9.38 -21.70 -7.08
N LEU A 400 8.14 -21.49 -6.64
CA LEU A 400 7.17 -20.58 -7.26
C LEU A 400 6.90 -19.40 -6.34
N TYR A 401 6.54 -18.28 -6.93
CA TYR A 401 6.37 -17.01 -6.24
C TYR A 401 5.01 -16.41 -6.57
N LYS A 402 4.25 -16.03 -5.52
CA LYS A 402 2.99 -15.29 -5.65
C LYS A 402 2.93 -14.17 -4.62
N LEU A 403 2.00 -13.21 -4.77
CA LEU A 403 1.74 -12.27 -3.69
C LEU A 403 0.98 -12.98 -2.55
N GLN A 404 1.21 -12.51 -1.32
CA GLN A 404 0.39 -12.91 -0.19
C GLN A 404 -1.08 -12.59 -0.45
N PHE A 405 -1.97 -13.48 -0.02
CA PHE A 405 -3.41 -13.42 -0.31
C PHE A 405 -4.06 -12.06 0.04
N HIS A 406 -3.64 -11.43 1.14
CA HIS A 406 -4.19 -10.14 1.58
C HIS A 406 -3.68 -8.92 0.78
N GLN A 407 -2.66 -9.10 -0.07
CA GLN A 407 -2.10 -8.04 -0.93
C GLN A 407 -2.91 -7.85 -2.22
N PHE A 408 -3.73 -8.83 -2.60
CA PHE A 408 -4.69 -8.68 -3.70
C PHE A 408 -5.81 -7.75 -3.26
N SER A 409 -5.91 -6.58 -3.90
CA SER A 409 -6.97 -5.60 -3.61
C SER A 409 -8.33 -6.00 -4.18
N SER A 410 -8.33 -6.86 -5.21
CA SER A 410 -9.53 -7.34 -5.87
C SER A 410 -10.10 -8.55 -5.15
N SER A 411 -11.34 -8.43 -4.66
CA SER A 411 -12.11 -9.58 -4.15
C SER A 411 -12.31 -10.65 -5.22
N ILE A 412 -12.19 -10.29 -6.50
CA ILE A 412 -12.33 -11.22 -7.61
C ILE A 412 -11.06 -12.02 -7.84
N ASP A 413 -9.88 -11.40 -7.75
CA ASP A 413 -8.63 -12.17 -7.83
C ASP A 413 -8.51 -13.13 -6.63
N GLN A 414 -9.00 -12.71 -5.46
CA GLN A 414 -9.10 -13.60 -4.28
C GLN A 414 -10.06 -14.77 -4.53
N ALA A 415 -11.23 -14.53 -5.14
CA ALA A 415 -12.15 -15.58 -5.51
C ALA A 415 -11.57 -16.54 -6.56
N PHE A 416 -10.80 -16.00 -7.52
CA PHE A 416 -10.10 -16.80 -8.52
C PHE A 416 -9.10 -17.76 -7.86
N ILE A 417 -8.28 -17.26 -6.92
CA ILE A 417 -7.33 -18.09 -6.17
C ILE A 417 -8.05 -19.20 -5.40
N VAL A 418 -9.13 -18.84 -4.68
CA VAL A 418 -9.90 -19.81 -3.88
C VAL A 418 -10.42 -20.94 -4.77
N LEU A 419 -11.11 -20.61 -5.86
CA LEU A 419 -11.64 -21.63 -6.77
C LEU A 419 -10.50 -22.46 -7.40
N HIS A 420 -9.46 -21.80 -7.90
CA HIS A 420 -8.31 -22.46 -8.52
C HIS A 420 -7.65 -23.48 -7.60
N GLU A 421 -7.45 -23.16 -6.33
CA GLU A 421 -6.82 -24.06 -5.36
C GLU A 421 -7.75 -25.18 -4.87
N THR A 422 -9.07 -24.94 -4.80
CA THR A 422 -10.03 -25.98 -4.38
C THR A 422 -10.32 -27.01 -5.46
N HIS A 423 -10.10 -26.68 -6.74
CA HIS A 423 -10.42 -27.54 -7.89
C HIS A 423 -11.88 -28.04 -7.91
N ASP A 424 -12.81 -27.29 -7.30
CA ASP A 424 -14.23 -27.62 -7.24
C ASP A 424 -15.11 -26.36 -7.34
N SER A 425 -16.34 -26.55 -7.80
CA SER A 425 -17.38 -25.53 -7.83
C SER A 425 -17.83 -25.18 -6.39
N LEU A 426 -17.76 -23.90 -6.03
CA LEU A 426 -18.14 -23.44 -4.69
C LEU A 426 -19.37 -22.53 -4.73
N HIS A 427 -20.22 -22.64 -3.72
CA HIS A 427 -21.32 -21.69 -3.56
C HIS A 427 -20.75 -20.30 -3.21
N TYR A 428 -21.36 -19.21 -3.70
CA TYR A 428 -20.84 -17.85 -3.47
C TYR A 428 -20.62 -17.50 -1.98
N ASN A 429 -21.45 -18.06 -1.09
CA ASN A 429 -21.29 -17.94 0.37
C ASN A 429 -20.02 -18.64 0.88
N GLU A 430 -19.65 -19.78 0.32
CA GLU A 430 -18.45 -20.53 0.70
C GLU A 430 -17.19 -19.82 0.22
N ILE A 431 -17.20 -19.30 -1.01
CA ILE A 431 -16.14 -18.42 -1.54
C ILE A 431 -15.93 -17.23 -0.59
N CYS A 432 -17.01 -16.53 -0.21
CA CYS A 432 -16.93 -15.43 0.75
C CYS A 432 -16.39 -15.84 2.12
N LYS A 433 -16.84 -16.98 2.65
CA LYS A 433 -16.35 -17.50 3.95
C LYS A 433 -14.85 -17.78 3.89
N GLU A 434 -14.40 -18.44 2.84
CA GLU A 434 -12.99 -18.81 2.66
C GLU A 434 -12.10 -17.58 2.52
N ILE A 435 -12.47 -16.62 1.67
CA ILE A 435 -11.73 -15.36 1.52
C ILE A 435 -11.62 -14.64 2.88
N ASN A 436 -12.74 -14.50 3.60
CA ASN A 436 -12.74 -13.82 4.90
C ASN A 436 -11.91 -14.57 5.95
N SER A 437 -11.95 -15.91 5.94
CA SER A 437 -11.16 -16.77 6.83
C SER A 437 -9.66 -16.51 6.63
N ARG A 438 -9.20 -16.56 5.37
CA ARG A 438 -7.80 -16.30 5.01
C ARG A 438 -7.37 -14.86 5.34
N LEU A 439 -8.22 -13.87 5.06
CA LEU A 439 -7.95 -12.47 5.43
C LEU A 439 -7.79 -12.31 6.94
N LYS A 440 -8.64 -12.94 7.74
CA LYS A 440 -8.56 -12.90 9.20
C LYS A 440 -7.29 -13.58 9.73
N ALA A 441 -6.93 -14.75 9.18
CA ALA A 441 -5.69 -15.45 9.55
C ALA A 441 -4.44 -14.60 9.29
N LEU A 442 -4.48 -13.74 8.26
CA LEU A 442 -3.42 -12.80 7.90
C LEU A 442 -3.53 -11.44 8.63
N GLY A 443 -4.41 -11.31 9.62
CA GLY A 443 -4.57 -10.10 10.44
C GLY A 443 -5.27 -8.93 9.73
N SER A 444 -5.93 -9.17 8.60
CA SER A 444 -6.69 -8.14 7.87
C SER A 444 -8.07 -7.91 8.50
N SER A 445 -8.44 -6.65 8.68
CA SER A 445 -9.79 -6.24 9.12
C SER A 445 -10.82 -6.18 7.98
N LYS A 446 -10.40 -6.40 6.73
CA LYS A 446 -11.30 -6.38 5.58
C LYS A 446 -12.25 -7.59 5.63
N ARG A 447 -13.53 -7.33 5.35
CA ARG A 447 -14.57 -8.35 5.22
C ARG A 447 -15.34 -8.16 3.92
N ILE A 448 -15.52 -9.25 3.19
CA ILE A 448 -16.26 -9.30 1.94
C ILE A 448 -17.60 -9.98 2.21
N SER A 449 -18.69 -9.36 1.77
CA SER A 449 -20.03 -9.93 1.89
C SER A 449 -20.47 -10.61 0.58
N PRO A 450 -21.38 -11.60 0.66
CA PRO A 450 -21.96 -12.25 -0.50
C PRO A 450 -22.60 -11.28 -1.50
N GLU A 451 -23.29 -10.24 -1.02
CA GLU A 451 -23.96 -9.24 -1.85
C GLU A 451 -22.97 -8.45 -2.71
N PHE A 452 -21.73 -8.33 -2.25
CA PHE A 452 -20.67 -7.64 -2.94
C PHE A 452 -19.91 -8.52 -3.93
N ILE A 453 -19.73 -9.81 -3.63
CA ILE A 453 -18.94 -10.71 -4.48
C ILE A 453 -19.72 -11.20 -5.70
N THR A 454 -21.01 -11.50 -5.55
CA THR A 454 -21.82 -12.15 -6.59
C THR A 454 -21.95 -11.31 -7.86
N PRO A 455 -22.25 -9.99 -7.81
CA PRO A 455 -22.30 -9.15 -9.01
C PRO A 455 -20.94 -9.06 -9.72
N ARG A 456 -19.85 -9.16 -8.95
CA ARG A 456 -18.49 -9.07 -9.49
C ARG A 456 -18.07 -10.37 -10.17
N LEU A 457 -18.41 -11.52 -9.60
CA LEU A 457 -18.20 -12.84 -10.23
C LEU A 457 -18.93 -12.89 -11.57
N ALA A 458 -20.17 -12.39 -11.62
CA ALA A 458 -20.94 -12.33 -12.85
C ALA A 458 -20.37 -11.40 -13.92
N SER A 459 -19.59 -10.38 -13.53
CA SER A 459 -19.01 -9.40 -14.45
C SER A 459 -17.64 -9.80 -15.02
N ASP A 460 -16.97 -10.79 -14.42
CA ASP A 460 -15.61 -11.19 -14.79
C ASP A 460 -15.65 -12.49 -15.62
N SER A 461 -15.03 -12.47 -16.80
CA SER A 461 -15.08 -13.58 -17.75
C SER A 461 -14.36 -14.84 -17.30
N ARG A 462 -13.55 -14.78 -16.23
CA ARG A 462 -12.84 -15.95 -15.68
C ARG A 462 -13.77 -16.90 -14.91
N PHE A 463 -15.01 -16.50 -14.63
CA PHE A 463 -15.95 -17.27 -13.81
C PHE A 463 -17.21 -17.60 -14.62
N THR A 464 -17.73 -18.80 -14.37
CA THR A 464 -19.00 -19.24 -14.96
C THR A 464 -19.93 -19.76 -13.87
N PRO A 465 -21.20 -19.33 -13.83
CA PRO A 465 -22.16 -19.87 -12.88
C PRO A 465 -22.58 -21.28 -13.29
N GLU A 466 -22.72 -22.17 -12.31
CA GLU A 466 -23.24 -23.52 -12.50
C GLU A 466 -24.78 -23.51 -12.55
N GLY A 467 -25.34 -22.99 -13.65
CA GLY A 467 -26.80 -22.83 -13.80
C GLY A 467 -27.41 -21.87 -12.77
N ARG A 468 -28.42 -22.32 -12.02
CA ARG A 468 -29.12 -21.52 -10.98
C ARG A 468 -28.85 -22.01 -9.55
N SER A 469 -27.81 -22.82 -9.35
CA SER A 469 -27.47 -23.41 -8.04
C SER A 469 -26.84 -22.42 -7.05
N GLY A 470 -26.36 -21.27 -7.54
CA GLY A 470 -25.56 -20.32 -6.76
C GLY A 470 -24.08 -20.72 -6.65
N LYS A 471 -23.68 -21.83 -7.29
CA LYS A 471 -22.27 -22.24 -7.40
C LYS A 471 -21.59 -21.58 -8.58
N TRP A 472 -20.29 -21.35 -8.41
CA TRP A 472 -19.41 -20.73 -9.40
C TRP A 472 -18.19 -21.62 -9.59
N LEU A 473 -17.75 -21.72 -10.84
CA LEU A 473 -16.53 -22.40 -11.25
C LEU A 473 -15.68 -21.48 -12.13
N LEU A 474 -14.42 -21.87 -12.36
CA LEU A 474 -13.58 -21.17 -13.33
C LEU A 474 -13.99 -21.53 -14.76
N ALA A 475 -14.02 -20.54 -15.65
CA ALA A 475 -14.42 -20.72 -17.04
C ALA A 475 -13.52 -21.73 -17.79
N ASP A 476 -12.25 -21.80 -17.42
CA ASP A 476 -11.24 -22.68 -18.05
C ASP A 476 -11.41 -24.16 -17.67
N TRP A 477 -12.27 -24.50 -16.70
CA TRP A 477 -12.49 -25.90 -16.28
C TRP A 477 -13.35 -26.71 -17.27
N GLY A 478 -13.90 -26.09 -18.31
CA GLY A 478 -14.49 -26.81 -19.45
C GLY A 478 -15.76 -27.61 -19.14
N GLU A 479 -16.36 -27.47 -17.97
CA GLU A 479 -17.63 -28.13 -17.66
C GLU A 479 -18.75 -27.51 -18.51
N ASN A 480 -19.59 -28.35 -19.12
CA ASN A 480 -20.66 -27.88 -20.01
C ASN A 480 -21.69 -27.08 -19.19
N THR A 481 -21.51 -25.75 -19.21
CA THR A 481 -22.32 -24.78 -18.49
C THR A 481 -23.65 -24.49 -19.18
N GLY A 482 -23.89 -25.11 -20.34
CA GLY A 482 -25.14 -25.06 -21.08
C GLY A 482 -26.35 -25.32 -20.19
N THR A 483 -27.39 -24.50 -20.37
CA THR A 483 -28.70 -24.72 -19.75
C THR A 483 -29.22 -26.11 -20.13
N ILE A 484 -30.11 -26.71 -19.32
CA ILE A 484 -30.72 -28.01 -19.65
C ILE A 484 -31.32 -27.99 -21.08
N LYS A 485 -31.84 -26.85 -21.53
CA LYS A 485 -32.31 -26.63 -22.90
C LYS A 485 -31.19 -26.77 -23.94
N GLU A 486 -30.05 -26.14 -23.73
CA GLU A 486 -28.88 -26.24 -24.63
C GLU A 486 -28.31 -27.65 -24.64
N LEU A 487 -28.23 -28.30 -23.47
CA LEU A 487 -27.81 -29.70 -23.37
C LEU A 487 -28.74 -30.66 -24.14
N ILE A 488 -30.05 -30.40 -24.14
CA ILE A 488 -31.01 -31.19 -24.96
C ILE A 488 -30.78 -30.95 -26.45
N VAL A 489 -30.54 -29.69 -26.87
CA VAL A 489 -30.24 -29.35 -28.27
C VAL A 489 -28.94 -30.03 -28.71
N GLU A 490 -27.91 -29.97 -27.88
CA GLU A 490 -26.63 -30.60 -28.12
C GLU A 490 -26.75 -32.12 -28.16
N ALA A 491 -27.54 -32.74 -27.28
CA ALA A 491 -27.82 -34.17 -27.32
C ALA A 491 -28.42 -34.60 -28.67
N ILE A 492 -29.46 -33.90 -29.14
CA ILE A 492 -30.10 -34.20 -30.43
C ILE A 492 -29.12 -33.98 -31.60
N ARG A 493 -28.33 -32.90 -31.57
CA ARG A 493 -27.29 -32.63 -32.60
C ARG A 493 -26.18 -33.67 -32.62
N THR A 494 -25.75 -34.14 -31.44
CA THR A 494 -24.68 -35.14 -31.30
C THR A 494 -25.09 -36.47 -31.89
N TYR A 495 -26.33 -36.91 -31.63
CA TYR A 495 -26.87 -38.11 -32.26
C TYR A 495 -27.14 -37.94 -33.76
N ASN A 496 -27.31 -36.69 -34.21
CA ASN A 496 -27.59 -36.30 -35.61
C ASN A 496 -28.73 -37.10 -36.25
N ARG A 497 -29.74 -37.47 -35.46
CA ARG A 497 -30.92 -38.25 -35.86
C ARG A 497 -32.08 -38.01 -34.89
N PRO A 498 -33.31 -38.46 -35.22
CA PRO A 498 -34.40 -38.44 -34.26
C PRO A 498 -34.05 -39.25 -33.00
N CYS A 499 -34.22 -38.62 -31.83
CA CYS A 499 -33.84 -39.18 -30.54
C CYS A 499 -35.06 -39.52 -29.70
N THR A 500 -35.02 -40.65 -29.00
CA THR A 500 -36.00 -40.98 -27.96
C THR A 500 -35.77 -40.17 -26.71
N MET A 501 -36.79 -40.01 -25.86
CA MET A 501 -36.62 -39.37 -24.55
C MET A 501 -35.55 -40.04 -23.68
N LYS A 502 -35.39 -41.36 -23.78
CA LYS A 502 -34.39 -42.10 -23.00
C LYS A 502 -32.97 -41.73 -23.42
N GLU A 503 -32.71 -41.63 -24.73
CA GLU A 503 -31.41 -41.22 -25.27
C GLU A 503 -31.07 -39.77 -24.89
N ILE A 504 -32.05 -38.86 -24.96
CA ILE A 504 -31.88 -37.46 -24.54
C ILE A 504 -31.56 -37.39 -23.04
N ILE A 505 -32.32 -38.10 -22.20
CA ILE A 505 -32.09 -38.12 -20.74
C ILE A 505 -30.70 -38.69 -20.41
N LEU A 506 -30.29 -39.77 -21.07
CA LEU A 506 -29.00 -40.40 -20.84
C LEU A 506 -27.85 -39.44 -21.16
N MET A 507 -27.91 -38.77 -22.31
CA MET A 507 -26.86 -37.83 -22.75
C MET A 507 -26.80 -36.59 -21.84
N VAL A 508 -27.96 -36.03 -21.46
CA VAL A 508 -28.03 -34.90 -20.53
C VAL A 508 -27.51 -35.29 -19.14
N LYS A 509 -27.79 -36.52 -18.68
CA LYS A 509 -27.29 -37.03 -17.38
C LYS A 509 -25.81 -37.39 -17.40
N GLN A 510 -25.25 -37.79 -18.54
CA GLN A 510 -23.80 -38.00 -18.70
C GLN A 510 -23.03 -36.69 -18.51
N GLN A 511 -23.57 -35.57 -18.98
CA GLN A 511 -22.95 -34.26 -18.81
C GLN A 511 -23.37 -33.57 -17.51
N ARG A 512 -24.56 -33.87 -16.97
CA ARG A 512 -25.05 -33.36 -15.67
C ARG A 512 -25.85 -34.41 -14.89
N PRO A 513 -25.20 -35.18 -13.99
CA PRO A 513 -25.86 -36.24 -13.22
C PRO A 513 -27.04 -35.77 -12.36
N ASP A 514 -26.98 -34.54 -11.85
CA ASP A 514 -27.93 -33.99 -10.86
C ASP A 514 -29.29 -33.54 -11.45
N VAL A 515 -29.46 -33.61 -12.78
CA VAL A 515 -30.69 -33.14 -13.43
C VAL A 515 -31.84 -34.13 -13.23
N ARG A 516 -32.92 -33.65 -12.60
CA ARG A 516 -34.18 -34.40 -12.47
C ARG A 516 -34.84 -34.63 -13.82
N GLU A 517 -35.20 -35.88 -14.13
CA GLU A 517 -35.80 -36.26 -15.43
C GLU A 517 -37.08 -35.48 -15.75
N LYS A 518 -37.93 -35.24 -14.73
CA LYS A 518 -39.16 -34.44 -14.87
C LYS A 518 -38.90 -33.05 -15.46
N SER A 519 -37.74 -32.44 -15.18
CA SER A 519 -37.34 -31.14 -15.72
C SER A 519 -37.05 -31.20 -17.22
N ILE A 520 -36.43 -32.30 -17.69
CA ILE A 520 -36.12 -32.53 -19.12
C ILE A 520 -37.42 -32.67 -19.92
N TYR A 521 -38.38 -33.47 -19.41
CA TYR A 521 -39.71 -33.60 -20.00
C TYR A 521 -40.45 -32.26 -20.09
N ALA A 522 -40.42 -31.46 -19.02
CA ALA A 522 -41.07 -30.16 -18.98
C ALA A 522 -40.46 -29.19 -19.99
N ILE A 523 -39.12 -29.14 -20.10
CA ILE A 523 -38.43 -28.22 -21.01
C ILE A 523 -38.73 -28.55 -22.48
N ILE A 524 -38.73 -29.83 -22.87
CA ILE A 524 -39.07 -30.22 -24.24
C ILE A 524 -40.51 -29.82 -24.57
N ARG A 525 -41.46 -30.07 -23.66
CA ARG A 525 -42.87 -29.72 -23.84
C ARG A 525 -43.13 -28.21 -23.86
N MET A 526 -42.42 -27.42 -23.06
CA MET A 526 -42.62 -25.96 -23.00
C MET A 526 -41.94 -25.21 -24.16
N ASN A 527 -41.11 -25.89 -24.96
CA ASN A 527 -40.33 -25.28 -26.04
C ASN A 527 -40.65 -25.90 -27.41
N GLU A 528 -41.94 -26.01 -27.76
CA GLU A 528 -42.44 -26.56 -29.05
C GLU A 528 -41.98 -25.78 -30.30
N LYS A 529 -41.48 -24.56 -30.10
CA LYS A 529 -40.84 -23.77 -31.17
C LYS A 529 -39.44 -24.28 -31.54
N ILE A 530 -38.84 -25.13 -30.70
CA ILE A 530 -37.45 -25.59 -30.80
C ILE A 530 -37.40 -27.11 -30.96
N PHE A 531 -38.25 -27.84 -30.25
CA PHE A 531 -38.32 -29.30 -30.32
C PHE A 531 -39.60 -29.74 -31.04
N LEU A 532 -39.47 -30.62 -32.02
CA LEU A 532 -40.58 -31.25 -32.75
C LEU A 532 -40.68 -32.72 -32.35
N LYS A 533 -41.92 -33.19 -32.16
CA LYS A 533 -42.22 -34.59 -31.86
C LYS A 533 -42.68 -35.31 -33.13
N LEU A 534 -42.07 -36.45 -33.42
CA LEU A 534 -42.43 -37.34 -34.52
C LEU A 534 -43.47 -38.39 -34.10
N LYS A 535 -44.14 -39.01 -35.08
CA LYS A 535 -45.17 -40.06 -34.89
C LYS A 535 -44.69 -41.25 -34.03
N ASN A 536 -43.40 -41.54 -34.02
CA ASN A 536 -42.77 -42.66 -33.30
C ASN A 536 -42.26 -42.31 -31.88
N ARG A 537 -42.75 -41.22 -31.26
CA ARG A 537 -42.30 -40.73 -29.93
C ARG A 537 -40.82 -40.31 -29.89
N MET A 538 -40.22 -40.00 -31.04
CA MET A 538 -38.90 -39.39 -31.15
C MET A 538 -39.00 -37.86 -31.26
N TYR A 539 -37.90 -37.19 -30.95
CA TYR A 539 -37.77 -35.74 -30.96
C TYR A 539 -36.64 -35.31 -31.89
N VAL A 540 -36.90 -34.24 -32.64
CA VAL A 540 -35.93 -33.57 -33.53
C VAL A 540 -35.96 -32.08 -33.27
N LEU A 541 -34.97 -31.35 -33.77
CA LEU A 541 -35.00 -29.89 -33.73
C LEU A 541 -35.96 -29.35 -34.79
N ARG A 542 -36.59 -28.21 -34.49
CA ARG A 542 -37.51 -27.53 -35.42
C ARG A 542 -36.81 -27.15 -36.73
N GLU A 543 -35.54 -26.81 -36.68
CA GLU A 543 -34.73 -26.55 -37.88
C GLU A 543 -34.61 -27.76 -38.83
N TRP A 544 -34.91 -28.98 -38.36
CA TRP A 544 -34.92 -30.21 -39.17
C TRP A 544 -36.32 -30.58 -39.70
N GLU A 545 -37.31 -29.70 -39.56
CA GLU A 545 -38.70 -29.95 -39.96
C GLU A 545 -38.82 -30.39 -41.44
N SER A 546 -38.00 -29.82 -42.32
CA SER A 546 -37.98 -30.15 -43.75
C SER A 546 -37.59 -31.59 -44.04
N LEU A 547 -36.72 -32.19 -43.23
CA LEU A 547 -36.20 -33.55 -43.40
C LEU A 547 -37.18 -34.63 -42.94
N TYR A 548 -38.16 -34.27 -42.10
CA TYR A 548 -39.05 -35.23 -41.44
C TYR A 548 -40.54 -34.94 -41.68
N LYS A 549 -40.89 -34.15 -42.71
CA LYS A 549 -42.26 -33.69 -43.00
C LYS A 549 -43.32 -34.80 -42.96
N ASP A 550 -43.03 -35.98 -43.51
CA ASP A 550 -43.98 -37.10 -43.57
C ASP A 550 -44.17 -37.83 -42.23
N SER A 551 -43.22 -37.65 -41.32
CA SER A 551 -43.15 -38.26 -39.98
C SER A 551 -43.63 -37.34 -38.85
N LEU A 552 -44.02 -36.09 -39.16
CA LEU A 552 -44.55 -35.14 -38.19
C LEU A 552 -45.95 -35.56 -37.71
N VAL A 553 -46.21 -35.36 -36.42
CA VAL A 553 -47.57 -35.46 -35.88
C VAL A 553 -48.36 -34.26 -36.41
N LYS A 554 -49.38 -34.48 -37.24
CA LYS A 554 -50.33 -33.42 -37.64
C LYS A 554 -51.20 -33.10 -36.43
N GLU A 555 -50.79 -32.13 -35.62
CA GLU A 555 -51.71 -31.46 -34.68
C GLU A 555 -52.23 -30.19 -35.34
N ALA A 556 -53.45 -30.26 -35.87
CA ALA A 556 -54.27 -29.08 -36.06
C ALA A 556 -54.84 -28.71 -34.69
N SER A 557 -54.30 -27.67 -34.05
CA SER A 557 -55.02 -27.01 -32.94
C SER A 557 -55.97 -25.98 -33.55
N PRO A 558 -57.30 -26.17 -33.55
CA PRO A 558 -58.21 -25.11 -33.94
C PRO A 558 -58.07 -23.94 -32.95
N LYS A 559 -58.12 -22.70 -33.44
CA LYS A 559 -58.29 -21.53 -32.58
C LYS A 559 -59.61 -21.71 -31.80
N LEU A 560 -59.49 -21.90 -30.50
CA LEU A 560 -60.60 -22.23 -29.60
C LEU A 560 -61.54 -21.03 -29.44
N ASP A 561 -62.79 -21.14 -29.93
CA ASP A 561 -63.84 -20.17 -29.64
C ASP A 561 -64.51 -20.50 -28.30
N LEU A 562 -64.05 -19.81 -27.26
CA LEU A 562 -64.50 -19.99 -25.88
C LEU A 562 -65.88 -19.36 -25.59
N SER A 563 -66.52 -18.73 -26.58
CA SER A 563 -67.85 -18.12 -26.46
C SER A 563 -68.97 -19.16 -26.38
N ASN A 564 -68.75 -20.38 -26.87
CA ASN A 564 -69.74 -21.46 -26.93
C ASN A 564 -69.65 -22.50 -25.79
N PHE A 565 -68.98 -22.19 -24.68
CA PHE A 565 -68.76 -23.14 -23.57
C PHE A 565 -70.04 -23.77 -23.00
N ASP A 566 -71.14 -22.99 -22.91
CA ASP A 566 -72.42 -23.49 -22.39
C ASP A 566 -73.10 -24.47 -23.36
N HIS A 567 -72.91 -24.30 -24.68
CA HIS A 567 -73.41 -25.26 -25.68
C HIS A 567 -72.66 -26.60 -25.58
N TYR A 568 -71.33 -26.55 -25.44
CA TYR A 568 -70.53 -27.77 -25.24
C TYR A 568 -70.92 -28.51 -23.96
N LEU A 569 -71.25 -27.80 -22.88
CA LEU A 569 -71.74 -28.45 -21.65
C LEU A 569 -73.08 -29.16 -21.89
N VAL A 570 -74.02 -28.52 -22.57
CA VAL A 570 -75.32 -29.14 -22.90
C VAL A 570 -75.12 -30.40 -23.75
N ASP A 571 -74.24 -30.37 -24.74
CA ASP A 571 -73.96 -31.53 -25.59
C ASP A 571 -73.30 -32.68 -24.80
N ILE A 572 -72.40 -32.36 -23.86
CA ILE A 572 -71.79 -33.35 -22.94
C ILE A 572 -72.87 -34.01 -22.08
N PHE A 573 -73.78 -33.23 -21.49
CA PHE A 573 -74.87 -33.77 -20.66
C PHE A 573 -75.94 -34.51 -21.46
N LYS A 574 -76.21 -34.14 -22.72
CA LYS A 574 -77.17 -34.85 -23.59
C LYS A 574 -76.61 -36.14 -24.16
N SER A 575 -75.30 -36.20 -24.41
CA SER A 575 -74.62 -37.41 -24.90
C SER A 575 -74.40 -38.46 -23.81
N HIS A 576 -74.51 -38.08 -22.54
CA HIS A 576 -74.35 -38.97 -21.40
C HIS A 576 -75.71 -39.26 -20.76
N ASN A 577 -76.05 -40.54 -20.66
CA ASN A 577 -77.34 -41.01 -20.11
C ASN A 577 -77.41 -40.93 -18.57
N THR A 578 -76.74 -39.94 -17.96
CA THR A 578 -76.52 -39.79 -16.52
C THR A 578 -76.92 -38.40 -16.06
N GLU A 579 -77.65 -38.30 -14.95
CA GLU A 579 -78.16 -37.03 -14.43
C GLU A 579 -77.08 -36.11 -13.84
N GLU A 580 -75.93 -36.64 -13.39
CA GLU A 580 -74.82 -35.87 -12.81
C GLU A 580 -73.45 -36.30 -13.39
N LEU A 581 -72.55 -35.34 -13.64
CA LEU A 581 -71.16 -35.56 -14.08
C LEU A 581 -70.16 -34.86 -13.15
N SER A 582 -69.03 -35.51 -12.85
CA SER A 582 -67.94 -34.94 -12.07
C SER A 582 -67.07 -33.96 -12.89
N THR A 583 -66.27 -33.14 -12.19
CA THR A 583 -65.34 -32.20 -12.86
C THR A 583 -64.34 -32.93 -13.78
N THR A 584 -63.93 -34.14 -13.42
CA THR A 584 -62.98 -34.95 -14.20
C THR A 584 -63.63 -35.54 -15.44
N GLU A 585 -64.88 -35.99 -15.35
CA GLU A 585 -65.64 -36.50 -16.50
C GLU A 585 -65.92 -35.38 -17.50
N ILE A 586 -66.36 -34.21 -17.04
CA ILE A 586 -66.54 -33.02 -17.90
C ILE A 586 -65.22 -32.64 -18.59
N TYR A 587 -64.09 -32.69 -17.87
CA TYR A 587 -62.77 -32.45 -18.47
C TYR A 587 -62.45 -33.46 -19.57
N ASN A 588 -62.65 -34.76 -19.32
CA ASN A 588 -62.37 -35.80 -20.30
C ASN A 588 -63.22 -35.63 -21.58
N HIS A 589 -64.51 -35.32 -21.44
CA HIS A 589 -65.36 -35.09 -22.61
C HIS A 589 -65.02 -33.81 -23.36
N LEU A 590 -64.62 -32.74 -22.67
CA LEU A 590 -64.10 -31.55 -23.35
C LEU A 590 -62.84 -31.88 -24.16
N VAL A 591 -61.96 -32.76 -23.65
CA VAL A 591 -60.79 -33.24 -24.39
C VAL A 591 -61.20 -34.06 -25.62
N ASP A 592 -62.26 -34.88 -25.54
CA ASP A 592 -62.80 -35.62 -26.69
C ASP A 592 -63.31 -34.67 -27.79
N PHE A 593 -63.86 -33.50 -27.42
CA PHE A 593 -64.21 -32.42 -28.35
C PHE A 593 -63.01 -31.57 -28.82
N GLY A 594 -61.78 -31.95 -28.47
CA GLY A 594 -60.56 -31.23 -28.83
C GLY A 594 -60.28 -29.98 -27.99
N ILE A 595 -60.97 -29.81 -26.86
CA ILE A 595 -60.86 -28.67 -25.95
C ILE A 595 -59.98 -29.01 -24.74
N ASN A 596 -58.72 -28.61 -24.78
CA ASN A 596 -57.75 -28.87 -23.71
C ASN A 596 -57.57 -27.65 -22.79
N LEU A 597 -58.45 -27.51 -21.78
CA LEU A 597 -58.40 -26.41 -20.81
C LEU A 597 -57.82 -26.86 -19.47
N ALA A 598 -57.03 -26.01 -18.83
CA ALA A 598 -56.56 -26.26 -17.47
C ALA A 598 -57.74 -26.43 -16.50
N GLY A 599 -57.64 -27.38 -15.56
CA GLY A 599 -58.71 -27.70 -14.62
C GLY A 599 -59.21 -26.51 -13.78
N SER A 600 -58.34 -25.53 -13.49
CA SER A 600 -58.72 -24.27 -12.83
C SER A 600 -59.63 -23.38 -13.70
N THR A 601 -59.43 -23.39 -15.02
CA THR A 601 -60.25 -22.64 -15.99
C THR A 601 -61.63 -23.28 -16.13
N ILE A 602 -61.71 -24.61 -16.22
CA ILE A 602 -62.97 -25.35 -16.26
C ILE A 602 -63.76 -25.14 -14.96
N TYR A 603 -63.08 -25.25 -13.81
CA TYR A 603 -63.70 -24.97 -12.51
C TYR A 603 -64.28 -23.55 -12.43
N THR A 604 -63.54 -22.56 -12.94
CA THR A 604 -63.99 -21.15 -12.97
C THR A 604 -65.18 -20.96 -13.89
N LYS A 605 -65.22 -21.62 -15.05
CA LYS A 605 -66.36 -21.54 -15.98
C LYS A 605 -67.59 -22.29 -15.46
N LEU A 606 -67.43 -23.49 -14.92
CA LEU A 606 -68.51 -24.24 -14.24
C LEU A 606 -69.10 -23.49 -13.04
N LYS A 607 -68.28 -22.66 -12.36
CA LYS A 607 -68.76 -21.78 -11.30
C LYS A 607 -69.57 -20.59 -11.81
N ASN A 608 -69.25 -20.08 -13.00
CA ASN A 608 -69.81 -18.83 -13.54
C ASN A 608 -70.96 -19.05 -14.52
N THR A 609 -71.16 -20.27 -15.00
CA THR A 609 -72.28 -20.61 -15.89
C THR A 609 -73.60 -20.66 -15.11
N ARG A 610 -74.71 -20.32 -15.79
CA ARG A 610 -76.05 -20.30 -15.19
C ARG A 610 -76.81 -21.60 -15.38
N ILE A 611 -76.36 -22.47 -16.29
CA ILE A 611 -77.12 -23.64 -16.79
C ILE A 611 -76.90 -24.94 -16.01
N VAL A 612 -75.96 -25.01 -15.06
CA VAL A 612 -75.72 -26.21 -14.23
C VAL A 612 -75.92 -25.96 -12.74
N ASN A 613 -76.34 -27.01 -12.02
CA ASN A 613 -76.31 -27.12 -10.57
C ASN A 613 -75.00 -27.79 -10.12
N LYS A 614 -74.60 -27.55 -8.86
CA LYS A 614 -73.41 -28.18 -8.27
C LYS A 614 -73.76 -28.87 -6.97
N ARG A 615 -73.50 -30.17 -6.90
CA ARG A 615 -73.57 -30.99 -5.68
C ARG A 615 -72.18 -31.41 -5.25
N LYS A 616 -71.90 -31.42 -3.95
CA LYS A 616 -70.65 -31.95 -3.41
C LYS A 616 -70.93 -33.28 -2.72
N SER A 617 -70.11 -34.28 -3.03
CA SER A 617 -70.07 -35.55 -2.30
C SER A 617 -68.62 -35.82 -1.91
N GLY A 618 -68.32 -35.72 -0.62
CA GLY A 618 -66.95 -35.77 -0.09
C GLY A 618 -66.04 -34.68 -0.69
N LYS A 619 -64.88 -35.09 -1.24
CA LYS A 619 -63.92 -34.19 -1.90
C LYS A 619 -64.27 -33.92 -3.38
N MET A 620 -65.30 -34.55 -3.93
CA MET A 620 -65.67 -34.44 -5.35
C MET A 620 -66.90 -33.55 -5.54
N ALA A 621 -66.92 -32.83 -6.67
CA ALA A 621 -68.03 -32.01 -7.11
C ALA A 621 -68.64 -32.59 -8.38
N TYR A 622 -69.95 -32.76 -8.34
CA TYR A 622 -70.81 -33.22 -9.42
C TYR A 622 -71.70 -32.08 -9.91
N TYR A 623 -72.00 -32.08 -11.19
CA TYR A 623 -72.80 -31.06 -11.86
C TYR A 623 -73.93 -31.72 -12.64
N SER A 624 -75.09 -31.06 -12.70
CA SER A 624 -76.26 -31.48 -13.48
C SER A 624 -76.88 -30.29 -14.19
N LEU A 625 -77.55 -30.50 -15.33
CA LEU A 625 -78.28 -29.42 -16.00
C LEU A 625 -79.44 -28.94 -15.12
N LYS A 626 -79.65 -27.62 -15.06
CA LYS A 626 -80.80 -27.04 -14.35
C LYS A 626 -82.10 -27.31 -15.10
N GLU A 627 -83.17 -27.50 -14.36
CA GLU A 627 -84.52 -27.55 -14.91
C GLU A 627 -84.84 -26.21 -15.61
N GLY A 628 -85.26 -26.25 -16.88
CA GLY A 628 -85.48 -25.06 -17.70
C GLY A 628 -84.21 -24.44 -18.31
N TYR A 629 -83.05 -25.12 -18.32
CA TYR A 629 -81.80 -24.59 -18.91
C TYR A 629 -81.94 -24.05 -20.35
N GLU A 630 -82.91 -24.54 -21.13
CA GLU A 630 -83.21 -24.09 -22.49
C GLU A 630 -83.70 -22.62 -22.54
N THR A 631 -84.44 -22.17 -21.52
CA THR A 631 -84.81 -20.74 -21.38
C THR A 631 -83.65 -19.88 -20.90
N LEU A 632 -82.71 -20.46 -20.15
CA LEU A 632 -81.46 -19.81 -19.75
C LEU A 632 -80.44 -19.70 -20.90
N MET A 633 -80.56 -20.56 -21.93
CA MET A 633 -79.75 -20.52 -23.16
C MET A 633 -80.32 -19.54 -24.21
N THR A 634 -81.64 -19.29 -24.20
CA THR A 634 -82.35 -18.47 -25.21
C THR A 634 -82.62 -17.03 -24.80
N THR A 635 -82.42 -16.68 -23.52
CA THR A 635 -82.32 -15.28 -23.11
C THR A 635 -81.06 -14.68 -23.71
N ARG A 636 -81.21 -14.09 -24.91
CA ARG A 636 -80.19 -13.23 -25.53
C ARG A 636 -79.73 -12.25 -24.45
N ASP A 637 -78.47 -12.34 -24.05
CA ASP A 637 -77.75 -11.23 -23.43
C ASP A 637 -77.69 -10.11 -24.50
N SER A 638 -78.78 -9.36 -24.64
CA SER A 638 -78.78 -8.00 -25.16
C SER A 638 -78.11 -7.12 -24.12
N ASN A 639 -76.80 -7.28 -23.99
CA ASN A 639 -75.92 -6.22 -23.55
C ASN A 639 -74.51 -6.57 -24.05
N PRO A 640 -73.87 -5.75 -24.91
CA PRO A 640 -72.44 -5.87 -25.05
C PRO A 640 -71.88 -5.74 -23.65
N LYS A 641 -71.00 -6.64 -23.21
CA LYS A 641 -70.24 -6.47 -21.97
C LYS A 641 -69.45 -5.16 -22.10
N THR A 642 -70.06 -4.03 -21.77
CA THR A 642 -69.38 -2.92 -21.13
C THR A 642 -68.75 -3.55 -19.91
N SER A 643 -67.43 -3.74 -19.98
CA SER A 643 -66.64 -4.26 -18.87
C SER A 643 -67.09 -3.56 -17.57
N LYS A 644 -67.08 -4.25 -16.41
CA LYS A 644 -67.27 -3.57 -15.12
C LYS A 644 -66.35 -2.34 -14.99
N THR A 645 -65.21 -2.36 -15.68
CA THR A 645 -64.33 -1.22 -15.93
C THR A 645 -65.05 -0.04 -16.59
N ASN A 646 -65.76 -0.25 -17.71
CA ASN A 646 -66.49 0.80 -18.42
C ASN A 646 -67.67 1.35 -17.61
N LEU A 647 -68.37 0.51 -16.84
CA LEU A 647 -69.44 0.97 -15.94
C LEU A 647 -68.89 1.91 -14.85
N ILE A 648 -67.77 1.52 -14.24
CA ILE A 648 -67.09 2.31 -13.19
C ILE A 648 -66.49 3.58 -13.77
N VAL A 649 -65.88 3.52 -14.96
CA VAL A 649 -65.31 4.69 -15.63
C VAL A 649 -66.42 5.66 -16.04
N ASN A 650 -67.53 5.19 -16.62
CA ASN A 650 -68.64 6.06 -17.02
C ASN A 650 -69.33 6.73 -15.82
N SER A 651 -69.62 5.98 -14.74
CA SER A 651 -70.18 6.57 -13.51
C SER A 651 -69.19 7.56 -12.87
N ALA A 652 -67.88 7.28 -12.90
CA ALA A 652 -66.87 8.25 -12.48
C ALA A 652 -66.85 9.53 -13.36
N LYS A 653 -67.03 9.40 -14.68
CA LYS A 653 -67.12 10.54 -15.60
C LYS A 653 -68.36 11.39 -15.33
N GLU A 654 -69.52 10.78 -15.12
CA GLU A 654 -70.78 11.49 -14.80
C GLU A 654 -70.68 12.28 -13.49
N TYR A 655 -70.11 11.68 -12.44
CA TYR A 655 -69.86 12.41 -11.19
C TYR A 655 -68.86 13.55 -11.39
N LEU A 656 -67.81 13.37 -12.18
CA LEU A 656 -66.88 14.46 -12.46
C LEU A 656 -67.57 15.59 -13.24
N GLN A 657 -68.42 15.30 -14.21
CA GLN A 657 -69.22 16.32 -14.92
C GLN A 657 -70.17 17.08 -14.00
N LYS A 658 -70.75 16.41 -12.99
CA LYS A 658 -71.66 17.03 -12.01
C LYS A 658 -70.97 17.96 -11.00
N TYR A 659 -69.65 17.86 -10.86
CA TYR A 659 -68.85 18.64 -9.92
C TYR A 659 -67.72 19.40 -10.65
N ASP A 660 -68.08 20.15 -11.71
CA ASP A 660 -67.19 21.03 -12.48
C ASP A 660 -65.90 20.38 -13.00
N GLY A 661 -65.94 19.08 -13.28
CA GLY A 661 -64.85 18.31 -13.87
C GLY A 661 -63.76 17.87 -12.89
N VAL A 662 -63.84 18.21 -11.60
CA VAL A 662 -62.80 17.90 -10.60
C VAL A 662 -63.38 17.43 -9.26
N LEU A 663 -62.92 16.28 -8.75
CA LEU A 663 -63.35 15.77 -7.45
C LEU A 663 -62.21 15.14 -6.65
N LEU A 664 -62.27 15.19 -5.32
CA LEU A 664 -61.37 14.42 -4.46
C LEU A 664 -61.51 12.92 -4.73
N LEU A 665 -60.40 12.22 -4.96
CA LEU A 665 -60.37 10.79 -5.30
C LEU A 665 -61.12 9.95 -4.26
N ARG A 666 -60.95 10.27 -2.97
CA ARG A 666 -61.64 9.56 -1.88
C ARG A 666 -63.16 9.77 -1.91
N LYS A 667 -63.62 10.95 -2.33
CA LYS A 667 -65.06 11.27 -2.47
C LYS A 667 -65.63 10.57 -3.70
N LEU A 668 -64.93 10.62 -4.83
CA LEU A 668 -65.31 9.94 -6.08
C LEU A 668 -65.44 8.43 -5.88
N VAL A 669 -64.42 7.80 -5.28
CA VAL A 669 -64.42 6.36 -5.01
C VAL A 669 -65.56 5.96 -4.08
N LYS A 670 -65.94 6.78 -3.09
CA LYS A 670 -67.07 6.47 -2.22
C LYS A 670 -68.39 6.50 -2.99
N LEU A 671 -68.62 7.52 -3.82
CA LEU A 671 -69.85 7.68 -4.61
C LEU A 671 -69.99 6.56 -5.65
N VAL A 672 -68.95 6.32 -6.45
CA VAL A 672 -68.95 5.29 -7.51
C VAL A 672 -69.01 3.87 -6.92
N SER A 673 -68.36 3.62 -5.78
CA SER A 673 -68.44 2.32 -5.09
C SER A 673 -69.86 2.00 -4.62
N THR A 674 -70.58 3.00 -4.11
CA THR A 674 -71.97 2.85 -3.65
C THR A 674 -72.93 2.69 -4.83
N GLU A 675 -72.77 3.49 -5.88
CA GLU A 675 -73.67 3.44 -7.05
C GLU A 675 -73.47 2.16 -7.88
N CYS A 676 -72.22 1.79 -8.18
CA CYS A 676 -71.93 0.59 -8.97
C CYS A 676 -71.92 -0.71 -8.14
N ASN A 677 -72.20 -0.64 -6.83
CA ASN A 677 -72.16 -1.76 -5.88
C ASN A 677 -70.86 -2.61 -5.99
N VAL A 678 -69.70 -1.95 -5.95
CA VAL A 678 -68.38 -2.57 -6.08
C VAL A 678 -67.45 -2.17 -4.94
N PRO A 679 -66.51 -3.04 -4.50
CA PRO A 679 -65.58 -2.69 -3.44
C PRO A 679 -64.72 -1.47 -3.79
N LYS A 680 -64.49 -0.58 -2.81
CA LYS A 680 -63.67 0.64 -3.00
C LYS A 680 -62.28 0.35 -3.58
N ALA A 681 -61.67 -0.78 -3.20
CA ALA A 681 -60.36 -1.20 -3.72
C ALA A 681 -60.38 -1.43 -5.25
N THR A 682 -61.48 -1.98 -5.78
CA THR A 682 -61.66 -2.20 -7.22
C THR A 682 -61.80 -0.88 -7.97
N VAL A 683 -62.52 0.08 -7.40
CA VAL A 683 -62.64 1.44 -7.98
C VAL A 683 -61.29 2.16 -7.96
N TYR A 684 -60.53 2.10 -6.86
CA TYR A 684 -59.19 2.70 -6.81
C TYR A 684 -58.26 2.18 -7.90
N LYS A 685 -58.27 0.86 -8.12
CA LYS A 685 -57.46 0.20 -9.15
C LYS A 685 -57.87 0.65 -10.55
N ILE A 686 -59.16 0.59 -10.85
CA ILE A 686 -59.68 0.94 -12.18
C ILE A 686 -59.48 2.43 -12.49
N VAL A 687 -59.72 3.32 -11.53
CA VAL A 687 -59.45 4.76 -11.71
C VAL A 687 -57.94 5.04 -11.82
N ALA A 688 -57.05 4.16 -11.32
CA ALA A 688 -55.60 4.30 -11.52
C ALA A 688 -55.14 3.84 -12.90
N GLU A 689 -55.83 2.87 -13.49
CA GLU A 689 -55.51 2.25 -14.77
C GLU A 689 -56.30 2.89 -15.94
N SER A 690 -57.13 3.90 -15.67
CA SER A 690 -57.99 4.55 -16.68
C SER A 690 -57.26 5.70 -17.38
N GLU A 691 -57.18 5.63 -18.71
CA GLU A 691 -56.60 6.67 -19.58
C GLU A 691 -57.52 7.89 -19.77
N ASP A 692 -58.76 7.82 -19.28
CA ASP A 692 -59.75 8.89 -19.39
C ASP A 692 -59.76 9.84 -18.17
N LEU A 693 -59.04 9.48 -17.11
CA LEU A 693 -59.11 10.12 -15.80
C LEU A 693 -57.72 10.51 -15.31
N GLN A 694 -57.46 11.80 -15.16
CA GLN A 694 -56.18 12.30 -14.68
C GLN A 694 -56.21 12.49 -13.15
N LYS A 695 -55.29 11.85 -12.44
CA LYS A 695 -55.07 12.06 -11.01
C LYS A 695 -53.98 13.12 -10.80
N PHE A 696 -54.23 14.03 -9.87
CA PHE A 696 -53.24 15.01 -9.44
C PHE A 696 -53.43 15.28 -7.95
N GLU A 697 -52.51 16.03 -7.38
CA GLU A 697 -52.57 16.46 -5.99
C GLU A 697 -52.93 17.93 -5.96
N ASN A 698 -53.97 18.30 -5.22
CA ASN A 698 -54.36 19.70 -5.11
C ASN A 698 -53.38 20.48 -4.22
N SER A 699 -53.54 21.80 -4.14
CA SER A 699 -52.72 22.71 -3.33
C SER A 699 -52.68 22.38 -1.83
N GLU A 700 -53.55 21.49 -1.33
CA GLU A 700 -53.58 21.03 0.06
C GLU A 700 -52.97 19.61 0.26
N GLY A 701 -52.30 19.03 -0.75
CA GLY A 701 -51.71 17.69 -0.63
C GLY A 701 -52.74 16.55 -0.66
N LYS A 702 -53.94 16.78 -1.21
CA LYS A 702 -55.01 15.77 -1.30
C LYS A 702 -55.18 15.30 -2.74
N LYS A 703 -55.27 13.98 -2.93
CA LYS A 703 -55.46 13.35 -4.24
C LYS A 703 -56.82 13.69 -4.85
N THR A 704 -56.83 14.36 -5.99
CA THR A 704 -57.99 14.74 -6.81
C THR A 704 -57.95 14.03 -8.17
N VAL A 705 -59.11 13.94 -8.83
CA VAL A 705 -59.30 13.33 -10.16
C VAL A 705 -60.06 14.32 -11.03
N LYS A 706 -59.68 14.42 -12.31
CA LYS A 706 -60.40 15.17 -13.34
C LYS A 706 -60.55 14.40 -14.65
N LEU A 707 -61.46 14.82 -15.52
CA LEU A 707 -61.64 14.27 -16.86
C LEU A 707 -60.48 14.63 -17.79
N GLN A 708 -60.07 13.69 -18.63
CA GLN A 708 -59.04 13.87 -19.66
C GLN A 708 -59.71 14.18 -21.02
N GLU A 709 -59.41 15.32 -21.63
CA GLU A 709 -59.97 15.73 -22.93
C GLU A 709 -59.25 15.03 -24.09
N ALA A 710 -59.99 14.72 -25.17
CA ALA A 710 -59.49 13.97 -26.33
C ALA A 710 -58.46 14.77 -27.17
N PRO A 711 -57.47 14.10 -27.82
CA PRO A 711 -56.39 14.80 -28.51
C PRO A 711 -56.83 15.29 -29.90
N SER A 712 -56.85 16.62 -30.11
CA SER A 712 -56.93 17.23 -31.44
C SER A 712 -55.54 17.68 -31.92
N LYS A 713 -55.25 17.38 -33.19
CA LYS A 713 -53.98 17.66 -33.90
C LYS A 713 -54.01 19.06 -34.53
N PRO A 714 -52.85 19.57 -34.98
CA PRO A 714 -52.09 20.65 -34.36
C PRO A 714 -52.61 22.05 -34.74
N LEU A 715 -52.68 22.94 -33.76
CA LEU A 715 -52.69 24.39 -33.97
C LEU A 715 -51.45 24.98 -33.30
N GLN A 716 -50.92 26.02 -33.93
CA GLN A 716 -49.71 26.77 -33.64
C GLN A 716 -49.61 27.32 -32.20
N PRO A 717 -48.39 27.69 -31.75
CA PRO A 717 -47.89 27.43 -30.41
C PRO A 717 -48.56 28.33 -29.37
N LEU A 718 -49.20 27.70 -28.39
CA LEU A 718 -49.49 28.34 -27.11
C LEU A 718 -48.32 28.02 -26.19
N GLU A 719 -47.54 29.05 -25.94
CA GLU A 719 -46.41 29.15 -25.02
C GLU A 719 -46.55 28.16 -23.86
N ARG A 720 -45.83 27.04 -23.96
CA ARG A 720 -45.46 26.31 -22.76
C ARG A 720 -44.58 27.28 -22.00
N ASN A 721 -44.94 27.58 -20.76
CA ASN A 721 -43.99 28.11 -19.81
C ASN A 721 -42.93 27.02 -19.57
N ASP A 722 -42.03 26.89 -20.54
CA ASP A 722 -40.77 26.14 -20.50
C ASP A 722 -39.69 26.93 -19.72
N HIS A 723 -40.11 28.02 -19.07
CA HIS A 723 -39.27 28.85 -18.24
C HIS A 723 -39.04 28.19 -16.89
N ASN A 724 -37.91 27.50 -16.80
CA ASN A 724 -37.20 27.39 -15.54
C ASN A 724 -36.32 28.64 -15.42
N PRO A 725 -36.76 29.70 -14.69
CA PRO A 725 -36.07 30.99 -14.66
C PRO A 725 -34.63 30.90 -14.14
N GLU A 726 -34.30 29.84 -13.38
CA GLU A 726 -32.93 29.55 -12.96
C GLU A 726 -32.07 29.07 -14.14
N ILE A 727 -32.60 28.18 -14.99
CA ILE A 727 -31.87 27.67 -16.17
C ILE A 727 -31.80 28.73 -17.26
N ASP A 728 -32.89 29.48 -17.50
CA ASP A 728 -32.90 30.60 -18.45
C ASP A 728 -31.82 31.62 -18.11
N ARG A 729 -31.69 31.96 -16.82
CA ARG A 729 -30.67 32.87 -16.33
C ARG A 729 -29.26 32.29 -16.52
N ILE A 730 -29.05 31.01 -16.27
CA ILE A 730 -27.74 30.35 -16.42
C ILE A 730 -27.31 30.29 -17.90
N ILE A 731 -28.25 30.00 -18.81
CA ILE A 731 -27.98 30.00 -20.25
C ILE A 731 -27.67 31.43 -20.72
N ALA A 732 -28.40 32.43 -20.23
CA ALA A 732 -28.13 33.84 -20.54
C ALA A 732 -26.80 34.35 -19.95
N GLU A 733 -26.37 33.82 -18.79
CA GLU A 733 -25.05 34.12 -18.19
C GLU A 733 -23.88 33.55 -19.02
N GLY A 734 -24.13 32.51 -19.83
CA GLY A 734 -23.15 31.90 -20.72
C GLY A 734 -22.07 31.06 -20.01
N GLU A 735 -21.12 30.53 -20.78
CA GLU A 735 -19.97 29.82 -20.20
C GLU A 735 -19.09 30.77 -19.37
N GLY A 736 -18.64 30.28 -18.21
CA GLY A 736 -17.88 31.11 -17.28
C GLY A 736 -17.10 30.29 -16.26
N ILE A 737 -16.79 30.92 -15.14
CA ILE A 737 -15.99 30.28 -14.08
C ILE A 737 -16.75 29.21 -13.31
N HIS A 738 -18.08 29.23 -13.34
CA HIS A 738 -18.95 28.26 -12.66
C HIS A 738 -19.90 27.53 -13.61
N ILE A 739 -19.89 27.83 -14.91
CA ILE A 739 -20.81 27.27 -15.91
C ILE A 739 -19.99 26.78 -17.10
N GLU A 740 -20.29 25.57 -17.57
CA GLU A 740 -19.73 24.97 -18.79
C GLU A 740 -20.88 24.30 -19.56
N PHE A 741 -20.89 24.49 -20.88
CA PHE A 741 -21.83 23.86 -21.81
C PHE A 741 -21.11 22.85 -22.70
N LYS A 742 -21.77 21.72 -22.96
CA LYS A 742 -21.29 20.69 -23.86
C LYS A 742 -22.43 20.15 -24.68
N SER A 743 -22.27 20.19 -26.00
CA SER A 743 -23.33 19.79 -26.95
C SER A 743 -23.80 18.35 -26.75
N SER A 744 -22.91 17.46 -26.31
CA SER A 744 -23.19 16.04 -26.09
C SER A 744 -22.17 15.40 -25.15
N LEU A 745 -22.45 14.17 -24.70
CA LEU A 745 -21.47 13.34 -24.01
C LEU A 745 -20.48 12.70 -25.00
N ARG A 746 -20.99 12.19 -26.13
CA ARG A 746 -20.19 11.44 -27.12
C ARG A 746 -20.71 11.49 -28.54
N TRP A 747 -21.71 12.31 -28.86
CA TRP A 747 -22.22 12.48 -30.22
C TRP A 747 -21.55 13.66 -30.91
N ASP A 748 -20.80 13.39 -31.98
CA ASP A 748 -20.16 14.44 -32.76
C ASP A 748 -21.13 14.95 -33.83
N TYR A 749 -21.62 16.19 -33.65
CA TYR A 749 -22.58 16.82 -34.58
C TYR A 749 -21.97 17.16 -35.95
N ARG A 750 -20.65 17.24 -36.08
CA ARG A 750 -19.98 17.46 -37.38
C ARG A 750 -19.83 16.15 -38.14
N GLN A 751 -19.48 15.07 -37.45
CA GLN A 751 -19.28 13.75 -38.06
C GLN A 751 -20.57 12.91 -38.12
N GLN A 752 -21.63 13.33 -37.42
CA GLN A 752 -22.89 12.60 -37.27
C GLN A 752 -22.68 11.15 -36.78
N ALA A 753 -21.75 10.98 -35.85
CA ALA A 753 -21.32 9.67 -35.34
C ALA A 753 -20.87 9.74 -33.87
N ALA A 754 -20.77 8.57 -33.22
CA ALA A 754 -20.29 8.49 -31.85
C ALA A 754 -18.76 8.68 -31.78
N ASN A 755 -18.31 9.74 -31.10
CA ASN A 755 -16.91 10.07 -30.90
C ASN A 755 -16.55 9.96 -29.41
N LYS A 756 -15.68 8.99 -29.07
CA LYS A 756 -15.26 8.74 -27.68
C LYS A 756 -14.32 9.82 -27.13
N ASP A 757 -13.70 10.63 -27.97
CA ASP A 757 -12.78 11.67 -27.51
C ASP A 757 -13.53 12.81 -26.80
N LEU A 758 -14.79 13.05 -27.15
CA LEU A 758 -15.68 14.01 -26.49
C LEU A 758 -15.96 13.65 -25.02
N GLU A 759 -15.97 12.35 -24.68
CA GLU A 759 -16.19 11.88 -23.32
C GLU A 759 -15.13 12.46 -22.36
N PHE A 760 -13.91 12.71 -22.84
CA PHE A 760 -12.84 13.24 -22.01
C PHE A 760 -13.01 14.74 -21.71
N GLU A 761 -13.66 15.52 -22.57
CA GLU A 761 -13.90 16.94 -22.30
C GLU A 761 -14.87 17.13 -21.11
N ILE A 762 -15.84 16.22 -20.96
CA ILE A 762 -16.73 16.16 -19.77
C ILE A 762 -15.93 15.91 -18.49
N VAL A 763 -14.99 14.96 -18.53
CA VAL A 763 -14.12 14.62 -17.40
C VAL A 763 -13.21 15.80 -17.04
N LYS A 764 -12.63 16.44 -18.05
CA LYS A 764 -11.74 17.59 -17.91
C LYS A 764 -12.44 18.76 -17.24
N ALA A 765 -13.66 19.11 -17.68
CA ALA A 765 -14.47 20.15 -17.06
C ALA A 765 -14.86 19.79 -15.62
N THR A 766 -15.28 18.54 -15.38
CA THR A 766 -15.63 18.06 -14.04
C THR A 766 -14.44 18.16 -13.07
N SER A 767 -13.25 17.75 -13.51
CA SER A 767 -12.02 17.86 -12.70
C SER A 767 -11.62 19.31 -12.45
N ALA A 768 -11.76 20.19 -13.44
CA ALA A 768 -11.47 21.61 -13.29
C ALA A 768 -12.36 22.27 -12.22
N PHE A 769 -13.66 21.92 -12.18
CA PHE A 769 -14.58 22.39 -11.14
C PHE A 769 -14.24 21.83 -9.75
N LEU A 770 -13.91 20.54 -9.64
CA LEU A 770 -13.48 19.92 -8.38
C LEU A 770 -12.26 20.63 -7.76
N ASN A 771 -11.32 21.08 -8.60
CA ASN A 771 -10.05 21.70 -8.19
C ASN A 771 -10.10 23.22 -7.98
N THR A 772 -11.24 23.84 -8.21
CA THR A 772 -11.41 25.29 -8.08
C THR A 772 -12.51 25.60 -7.07
N ASN A 773 -13.63 26.19 -7.51
CA ASN A 773 -14.70 26.64 -6.62
C ASN A 773 -16.02 25.90 -6.90
N GLY A 774 -15.97 24.75 -7.58
CA GLY A 774 -17.16 24.06 -8.06
C GLY A 774 -17.84 24.79 -9.22
N GLY A 775 -18.92 24.20 -9.73
CA GLY A 775 -19.68 24.71 -10.86
C GLY A 775 -20.79 23.77 -11.32
N ARG A 776 -21.41 24.13 -12.44
CA ARG A 776 -22.47 23.39 -13.11
C ARG A 776 -22.02 23.13 -14.56
N LEU A 777 -22.03 21.86 -14.96
CA LEU A 777 -21.78 21.44 -16.33
C LEU A 777 -23.11 20.97 -16.94
N PHE A 778 -23.50 21.55 -18.07
CA PHE A 778 -24.69 21.13 -18.82
C PHE A 778 -24.28 20.36 -20.08
N ILE A 779 -24.96 19.25 -20.32
CA ILE A 779 -24.79 18.38 -21.48
C ILE A 779 -26.09 18.36 -22.28
N GLY A 780 -25.98 18.59 -23.59
CA GLY A 780 -27.13 18.81 -24.48
C GLY A 780 -27.38 20.30 -24.78
N ILE A 781 -26.40 21.16 -24.51
CA ILE A 781 -26.41 22.61 -24.83
C ILE A 781 -25.10 22.93 -25.54
N ASP A 782 -25.14 23.65 -26.66
CA ASP A 782 -23.91 24.09 -27.34
C ASP A 782 -23.28 25.35 -26.71
N ASP A 783 -22.12 25.74 -27.24
CA ASP A 783 -21.34 26.88 -26.73
C ASP A 783 -22.07 28.22 -26.91
N ASP A 784 -23.05 28.29 -27.83
CA ASP A 784 -23.90 29.46 -28.09
C ASP A 784 -25.19 29.46 -27.24
N GLY A 785 -25.39 28.43 -26.39
CA GLY A 785 -26.55 28.31 -25.51
C GLY A 785 -27.78 27.65 -26.16
N ASN A 786 -27.67 27.10 -27.38
CA ASN A 786 -28.77 26.41 -28.03
C ASN A 786 -29.01 25.03 -27.43
N ILE A 787 -30.28 24.66 -27.24
CA ILE A 787 -30.68 23.36 -26.68
C ILE A 787 -30.66 22.30 -27.78
N LEU A 788 -29.77 21.32 -27.65
CA LEU A 788 -29.62 20.18 -28.58
C LEU A 788 -30.24 18.89 -28.03
N GLY A 789 -30.34 18.77 -26.71
CA GLY A 789 -30.90 17.60 -26.02
C GLY A 789 -29.98 16.36 -26.01
N LEU A 790 -30.42 15.31 -25.32
CA LEU A 790 -29.67 14.05 -25.14
C LEU A 790 -30.08 12.93 -26.12
N SER A 791 -31.09 13.18 -26.97
CA SER A 791 -31.66 12.19 -27.89
C SER A 791 -30.62 11.54 -28.81
N SER A 792 -29.60 12.29 -29.25
CA SER A 792 -28.50 11.78 -30.07
C SER A 792 -27.56 10.87 -29.28
N ASP A 793 -27.22 11.24 -28.04
CA ASP A 793 -26.39 10.40 -27.16
C ASP A 793 -27.11 9.08 -26.82
N TYR A 794 -28.43 9.12 -26.57
CA TYR A 794 -29.23 7.93 -26.27
C TYR A 794 -29.15 6.86 -27.36
N LYS A 795 -29.00 7.26 -28.63
CA LYS A 795 -28.87 6.31 -29.76
C LYS A 795 -27.55 5.53 -29.71
N THR A 796 -26.51 6.06 -29.06
CA THR A 796 -25.14 5.50 -29.04
C THR A 796 -24.87 4.50 -27.90
N ILE A 797 -25.83 4.33 -27.00
CA ILE A 797 -25.70 3.56 -25.75
C ILE A 797 -26.68 2.37 -25.73
N GLY A 798 -26.33 1.31 -25.00
CA GLY A 798 -27.10 0.05 -25.03
C GLY A 798 -28.54 0.19 -24.53
N LYS A 799 -28.75 0.93 -23.42
CA LYS A 799 -30.07 1.36 -22.96
C LYS A 799 -30.34 2.76 -23.52
N LYS A 800 -31.22 2.86 -24.50
CA LYS A 800 -31.49 4.10 -25.26
C LYS A 800 -32.45 5.04 -24.51
N ASN A 801 -32.14 5.36 -23.26
CA ASN A 801 -32.97 6.19 -22.39
C ASN A 801 -32.10 6.90 -21.33
N LYS A 802 -32.73 7.79 -20.55
CA LYS A 802 -32.13 8.53 -19.43
C LYS A 802 -31.27 7.67 -18.49
N ASP A 803 -31.77 6.51 -18.07
CA ASP A 803 -31.03 5.61 -17.17
C ASP A 803 -29.73 5.09 -17.80
N GLY A 804 -29.79 4.74 -19.09
CA GLY A 804 -28.61 4.31 -19.83
C GLY A 804 -27.57 5.41 -19.97
N PHE A 805 -28.02 6.65 -20.19
CA PHE A 805 -27.13 7.80 -20.33
C PHE A 805 -26.43 8.12 -19.02
N GLN A 806 -27.17 8.16 -17.91
CA GLN A 806 -26.59 8.39 -16.58
C GLN A 806 -25.56 7.31 -16.24
N LEU A 807 -25.84 6.04 -16.56
CA LEU A 807 -24.89 4.95 -16.37
C LEU A 807 -23.62 5.14 -17.22
N GLN A 808 -23.77 5.53 -18.50
CA GLN A 808 -22.62 5.79 -19.36
C GLN A 808 -21.78 6.97 -18.86
N LEU A 809 -22.41 8.07 -18.45
CA LEU A 809 -21.73 9.24 -17.88
C LEU A 809 -20.96 8.87 -16.61
N ILE A 810 -21.54 8.07 -15.72
CA ILE A 810 -20.86 7.56 -14.52
C ILE A 810 -19.66 6.68 -14.90
N ASN A 811 -19.80 5.82 -15.92
CA ASN A 811 -18.71 4.97 -16.40
C ASN A 811 -17.57 5.82 -16.98
N VAL A 812 -17.88 6.85 -17.75
CA VAL A 812 -16.91 7.82 -18.29
C VAL A 812 -16.17 8.49 -17.13
N LEU A 813 -16.88 9.07 -16.15
CA LEU A 813 -16.24 9.70 -15.00
C LEU A 813 -15.37 8.70 -14.21
N THR A 814 -15.85 7.48 -13.96
CA THR A 814 -15.14 6.45 -13.18
C THR A 814 -13.88 5.93 -13.89
N LYS A 815 -13.85 5.98 -15.22
CA LYS A 815 -12.70 5.58 -16.02
C LYS A 815 -11.49 6.48 -15.77
N TYR A 816 -11.72 7.76 -15.51
CA TYR A 816 -10.67 8.78 -15.45
C TYR A 816 -10.50 9.42 -14.06
N LEU A 817 -11.53 9.42 -13.21
CA LEU A 817 -11.53 9.96 -11.85
C LEU A 817 -11.72 8.86 -10.81
N THR A 818 -11.09 9.02 -9.63
CA THR A 818 -11.27 8.13 -8.49
C THR A 818 -12.69 8.24 -7.93
N LYS A 819 -13.24 7.12 -7.43
CA LYS A 819 -14.62 7.05 -6.91
C LYS A 819 -14.88 7.99 -5.71
N ASP A 820 -13.85 8.41 -5.00
CA ASP A 820 -13.97 9.29 -3.84
C ASP A 820 -14.47 10.70 -4.19
N TYR A 821 -14.35 11.14 -5.45
CA TYR A 821 -14.84 12.45 -5.89
C TYR A 821 -16.35 12.49 -6.16
N PHE A 822 -17.01 11.33 -6.31
CA PHE A 822 -18.43 11.28 -6.67
C PHE A 822 -19.35 11.86 -5.59
N LYS A 823 -18.89 11.92 -4.33
CA LYS A 823 -19.64 12.61 -3.26
C LYS A 823 -19.77 14.13 -3.51
N PHE A 824 -18.91 14.70 -4.35
CA PHE A 824 -18.94 16.09 -4.75
C PHE A 824 -19.65 16.32 -6.10
N VAL A 825 -20.19 15.28 -6.73
CA VAL A 825 -20.83 15.37 -8.05
C VAL A 825 -22.27 14.86 -7.99
N LYS A 826 -23.24 15.71 -8.30
CA LYS A 826 -24.66 15.37 -8.39
C LYS A 826 -25.13 15.46 -9.85
N ILE A 827 -25.69 14.38 -10.37
CA ILE A 827 -26.14 14.27 -11.76
C ILE A 827 -27.67 14.28 -11.81
N SER A 828 -28.26 15.12 -12.64
CA SER A 828 -29.71 15.18 -12.88
C SER A 828 -30.00 15.40 -14.36
N VAL A 829 -30.97 14.67 -14.91
CA VAL A 829 -31.51 14.94 -16.25
C VAL A 829 -32.85 15.64 -16.09
N ILE A 830 -32.97 16.80 -16.74
CA ILE A 830 -34.09 17.74 -16.63
C ILE A 830 -34.70 17.95 -18.02
N ASP A 831 -36.01 18.09 -18.07
CA ASP A 831 -36.76 18.46 -19.28
C ASP A 831 -36.79 20.00 -19.35
N TYR A 832 -36.32 20.56 -20.46
CA TYR A 832 -36.23 22.00 -20.67
C TYR A 832 -36.45 22.30 -22.16
N GLN A 833 -37.43 23.17 -22.44
CA GLN A 833 -37.90 23.48 -23.81
C GLN A 833 -38.28 22.23 -24.64
N GLY A 834 -38.82 21.20 -23.98
CA GLY A 834 -39.25 19.96 -24.61
C GLY A 834 -38.13 18.97 -24.98
N GLU A 835 -36.87 19.28 -24.60
CA GLU A 835 -35.73 18.40 -24.74
C GLU A 835 -35.17 18.00 -23.37
N GLU A 836 -34.69 16.75 -23.24
CA GLU A 836 -33.96 16.33 -22.04
C GLU A 836 -32.50 16.80 -22.12
N ILE A 837 -32.04 17.53 -21.10
CA ILE A 837 -30.62 17.93 -20.91
C ILE A 837 -30.07 17.36 -19.60
N CYS A 838 -28.76 17.16 -19.49
CA CYS A 838 -28.13 16.65 -18.27
C CYS A 838 -27.33 17.75 -17.57
N MET A 839 -27.59 17.97 -16.28
CA MET A 839 -26.83 18.87 -15.41
C MET A 839 -25.98 18.06 -14.43
N LEU A 840 -24.68 18.36 -14.39
CA LEU A 840 -23.76 17.91 -13.35
C LEU A 840 -23.44 19.08 -12.43
N GLN A 841 -23.92 19.01 -11.20
CA GLN A 841 -23.55 19.96 -10.16
C GLN A 841 -22.32 19.44 -9.42
N VAL A 842 -21.22 20.17 -9.51
CA VAL A 842 -19.90 19.80 -8.98
C VAL A 842 -19.54 20.76 -7.84
N SER A 843 -19.44 20.25 -6.62
CA SER A 843 -18.92 21.01 -5.47
C SER A 843 -17.40 21.00 -5.47
N LYS A 844 -16.78 22.03 -4.88
CA LYS A 844 -15.34 22.04 -4.62
C LYS A 844 -14.94 20.81 -3.80
N SER A 845 -13.84 20.17 -4.18
CA SER A 845 -13.28 19.02 -3.46
C SER A 845 -12.39 19.49 -2.30
N ASP A 846 -12.42 18.75 -1.19
CA ASP A 846 -11.54 18.98 -0.04
C ASP A 846 -10.11 18.47 -0.29
N VAL A 847 -9.87 17.75 -1.38
CA VAL A 847 -8.56 17.24 -1.79
C VAL A 847 -8.35 17.41 -3.31
N PRO A 848 -7.09 17.55 -3.78
CA PRO A 848 -6.79 17.74 -5.20
C PRO A 848 -7.25 16.57 -6.08
N ALA A 849 -8.09 16.84 -7.08
CA ALA A 849 -8.62 15.89 -8.03
C ALA A 849 -7.73 15.73 -9.28
N PHE A 850 -7.10 14.56 -9.41
CA PHE A 850 -6.31 14.20 -10.59
C PHE A 850 -7.10 13.30 -11.54
N VAL A 851 -6.85 13.49 -12.84
CA VAL A 851 -7.45 12.72 -13.93
C VAL A 851 -6.40 11.86 -14.59
N LYS A 852 -6.67 10.57 -14.79
CA LYS A 852 -5.70 9.64 -15.40
C LYS A 852 -5.98 9.45 -16.90
N LYS A 853 -5.21 10.09 -17.77
CA LYS A 853 -5.31 9.92 -19.24
C LYS A 853 -3.98 9.40 -19.80
N ASP A 854 -4.05 8.34 -20.62
CA ASP A 854 -2.89 7.70 -21.25
C ASP A 854 -1.77 7.30 -20.27
N GLY A 855 -2.16 6.83 -19.08
CA GLY A 855 -1.25 6.42 -18.02
C GLY A 855 -0.55 7.55 -17.27
N LYS A 856 -0.89 8.82 -17.55
CA LYS A 856 -0.36 10.00 -16.86
C LYS A 856 -1.46 10.69 -16.05
N ASP A 857 -1.11 11.11 -14.84
CA ASP A 857 -1.98 11.95 -14.02
C ASP A 857 -1.91 13.39 -14.53
N LYS A 858 -3.07 13.98 -14.79
CA LYS A 858 -3.23 15.38 -15.20
C LYS A 858 -4.04 16.11 -14.15
N PHE A 859 -3.69 17.37 -13.92
CA PHE A 859 -4.35 18.26 -12.99
C PHE A 859 -4.95 19.43 -13.77
N PHE A 860 -6.27 19.57 -13.71
CA PHE A 860 -6.99 20.62 -14.41
C PHE A 860 -7.55 21.63 -13.43
N ILE A 861 -7.48 22.90 -13.76
CA ILE A 861 -8.14 23.99 -13.04
C ILE A 861 -9.02 24.79 -14.00
N ARG A 862 -10.05 25.43 -13.45
CA ARG A 862 -10.86 26.40 -14.16
C ARG A 862 -10.18 27.77 -14.12
N VAL A 863 -9.91 28.33 -15.29
CA VAL A 863 -9.38 29.70 -15.46
C VAL A 863 -10.32 30.44 -16.40
N ALA A 864 -11.08 31.40 -15.85
CA ALA A 864 -12.19 32.05 -16.54
C ALA A 864 -13.17 31.00 -17.12
N ALA A 865 -13.45 31.03 -18.42
CA ALA A 865 -14.31 30.06 -19.12
C ALA A 865 -13.55 28.84 -19.68
N SER A 866 -12.31 28.59 -19.25
CA SER A 866 -11.48 27.52 -19.82
C SER A 866 -10.97 26.53 -18.78
N SER A 867 -10.97 25.24 -19.13
CA SER A 867 -10.36 24.18 -18.32
C SER A 867 -8.90 23.95 -18.76
N GLN A 868 -7.94 24.39 -17.95
CA GLN A 868 -6.51 24.35 -18.28
C GLN A 868 -5.76 23.29 -17.49
N SER A 869 -4.82 22.60 -18.15
CA SER A 869 -3.92 21.67 -17.47
C SER A 869 -2.74 22.42 -16.91
N LEU A 870 -2.38 22.16 -15.65
CA LEU A 870 -1.17 22.71 -15.06
C LEU A 870 0.02 21.77 -15.30
N SER A 871 1.22 22.34 -15.40
CA SER A 871 2.48 21.59 -15.31
C SER A 871 2.67 21.03 -13.90
N VAL A 872 3.63 20.11 -13.74
CA VAL A 872 3.93 19.51 -12.42
C VAL A 872 4.30 20.59 -11.39
N GLN A 873 5.11 21.58 -11.78
CA GLN A 873 5.55 22.64 -10.88
C GLN A 873 4.40 23.57 -10.48
N GLU A 874 3.58 23.98 -11.44
CA GLU A 874 2.40 24.82 -11.18
C GLU A 874 1.37 24.08 -10.32
N THR A 875 1.18 22.79 -10.55
CA THR A 875 0.27 21.94 -9.76
C THR A 875 0.69 21.90 -8.29
N VAL A 876 1.96 21.67 -8.00
CA VAL A 876 2.47 21.63 -6.62
C VAL A 876 2.27 22.97 -5.92
N ASN A 877 2.56 24.08 -6.61
CA ASN A 877 2.36 25.42 -6.05
C ASN A 877 0.88 25.73 -5.82
N TYR A 878 0.02 25.38 -6.77
CA TYR A 878 -1.42 25.58 -6.67
C TYR A 878 -2.00 24.78 -5.50
N ILE A 879 -1.64 23.50 -5.36
CA ILE A 879 -2.13 22.64 -4.28
C ILE A 879 -1.77 23.19 -2.90
N ARG A 880 -0.51 23.60 -2.71
CA ARG A 880 -0.04 24.17 -1.44
C ARG A 880 -0.87 25.40 -1.04
N ASN A 881 -1.09 26.32 -1.98
CA ASN A 881 -1.81 27.55 -1.69
C ASN A 881 -3.32 27.33 -1.50
N HIS A 882 -3.90 26.30 -2.13
CA HIS A 882 -5.34 26.12 -2.23
C HIS A 882 -5.93 25.13 -1.21
N TRP A 883 -5.12 24.23 -0.63
CA TRP A 883 -5.57 23.24 0.38
C TRP A 883 -4.66 23.10 1.61
N GLU A 884 -3.40 23.58 1.60
CA GLU A 884 -2.48 23.43 2.76
C GLU A 884 -2.41 24.69 3.66
N ASN A 885 -3.29 25.68 3.45
CA ASN A 885 -3.46 26.85 4.33
C ASN A 885 -4.62 26.69 5.30
#